data_AF-A0A5N4DWJ6-F1
#
_entry.id   AF-A0A5N4DWJ6-F1
#
_cell.length_a   1.000
_cell.length_b   1.000
_cell.length_c   1.000
_cell.angle_alpha   90.00
_cell.angle_beta   90.00
_cell.angle_gamma   90.00
#
_symmetry.space_group_name_H-M   'P 1'
#
loop_
_entity.id
_entity.type
_entity.pdbx_description
1 polymer ?
#
loop_
_entity_poly.entity_id
_entity_poly.type
_entity_poly.pdbx_seq_one_letter_code
_entity_poly.pdbx_strand_id
1 'polypeptide(L)'
;MAHFSADDEAMLQAMLRQLFQSVKEKITGAPSLECAEEILLHLEETDENFHKYKEMMHSLKNIMMIVVESMINKFEEDGLRSQERQKKIQKEKSNSYCTDNCSDSDSSFSQSYKFCQGKLQLILDQLDPGQPKEVKYEALQTLCSAPPSDVLNCENWTTLCEKLTVSLSDPDPVFTDRILKFYAQTFTLSPLHTTKEIYTSLAKYLELYFLSRENHIPTLSTGIDITNPNVSRLLKKVRLLNEYQKEAPCFWIRHPEKYMEEIVESTLSLLSVKHDQSHLVSQKILDPIYFLALVDTKAVWFKKWMHAYYSRTAVLRLLEKKYKPLITTAVQQCVQYFELCETMKADEALGRSKPYGNKQKTFYYSGQELQYIYFIHSLCLLGRLLIYTQGRKLFPIKLKNRKDLVTLTDLLVLFTQLIYYSPSCPKMTSSVHLENYSPANMVTEVLRILCDQKECAIECLYNNTVIEALLQPIHNLMKGTKAVPYCSETALIHIADILARIASVEEGLILLLYGENMNSSEGKSLTGADVIAQFSKKLLDEDISIFSGSEMFPVVKGAFTSVCRQIYGTCEGLQVLVPYSLHESIVKAWKKTSLLSERIPTPVEGSDSISSVSQESQNIMAWEENLLDDLLNFAATPKGLLLLQRTGALNECVTFMFSQYAKKLQISRHRKFGYEVLVTQVASTAAGAVALQSSGFINALITELWANLECGRDDVRVTHPRSTPVDPIDRSCQKSFLALVNLLSYPAVYELAGNQGLPNKAEYSLREVPTCIVDIIDRLIILNSEAKIRSLFNYEQSHIFGLR
;
A
#
# COMPACT_ATOMS: atom_id res chain seq x y z
N MET A 1 -9.03 -29.30 -26.55
CA MET A 1 -7.83 -28.46 -26.70
C MET A 1 -7.64 -28.33 -28.20
N ALA A 2 -7.94 -27.18 -28.79
CA ALA A 2 -7.44 -26.89 -30.13
C ALA A 2 -5.94 -26.63 -29.94
N HIS A 3 -5.10 -27.61 -30.27
CA HIS A 3 -3.65 -27.40 -30.33
C HIS A 3 -3.35 -26.66 -31.62
N PHE A 4 -2.42 -25.70 -31.57
CA PHE A 4 -1.70 -25.27 -32.76
C PHE A 4 -1.18 -26.52 -33.45
N SER A 5 -1.42 -26.68 -34.76
CA SER A 5 -0.59 -27.63 -35.48
C SER A 5 0.85 -27.12 -35.43
N ALA A 6 1.83 -28.01 -35.37
CA ALA A 6 3.24 -27.62 -35.39
C ALA A 6 3.56 -26.77 -36.63
N ASP A 7 2.80 -26.97 -37.71
CA ASP A 7 2.92 -26.23 -38.97
C ASP A 7 2.40 -24.78 -38.85
N ASP A 8 1.30 -24.54 -38.15
CA ASP A 8 0.76 -23.19 -37.91
C ASP A 8 1.69 -22.37 -37.01
N GLU A 9 2.27 -22.99 -35.98
CA GLU A 9 3.22 -22.35 -35.06
C GLU A 9 4.53 -22.00 -35.78
N ALA A 10 5.04 -22.92 -36.62
CA ALA A 10 6.22 -22.66 -37.45
C ALA A 10 5.97 -21.55 -38.48
N MET A 11 4.81 -21.52 -39.11
CA MET A 11 4.42 -20.49 -40.08
C MET A 11 4.33 -19.10 -39.42
N LEU A 12 3.65 -18.99 -38.26
CA LEU A 12 3.56 -17.74 -37.49
C LEU A 12 4.93 -17.25 -37.02
N GLN A 13 5.77 -18.16 -36.54
CA GLN A 13 7.11 -17.82 -36.07
C GLN A 13 8.01 -17.32 -37.23
N ALA A 14 7.90 -17.93 -38.41
CA ALA A 14 8.60 -17.47 -39.61
C ALA A 14 8.14 -16.07 -40.05
N MET A 15 6.83 -15.81 -40.05
CA MET A 15 6.26 -14.51 -40.42
C MET A 15 6.63 -13.40 -39.43
N LEU A 16 6.63 -13.68 -38.12
CA LEU A 16 7.07 -12.74 -37.09
C LEU A 16 8.56 -12.41 -37.21
N ARG A 17 9.41 -13.41 -37.45
CA ARG A 17 10.85 -13.18 -37.68
C ARG A 17 11.08 -12.30 -38.90
N GLN A 18 10.32 -12.50 -39.98
CA GLN A 18 10.41 -11.70 -41.18
C GLN A 18 9.97 -10.25 -40.94
N LEU A 19 8.90 -10.03 -40.17
CA LEU A 19 8.45 -8.70 -39.77
C LEU A 19 9.52 -7.97 -38.95
N PHE A 20 10.05 -8.63 -37.92
CA PHE A 20 11.08 -8.02 -37.07
C PHE A 20 12.36 -7.72 -37.82
N GLN A 21 12.75 -8.55 -38.79
CA GLN A 21 13.91 -8.28 -39.63
C GLN A 21 13.67 -7.09 -40.56
N SER A 22 12.51 -7.01 -41.21
CA SER A 22 12.14 -5.87 -42.09
C SER A 22 12.11 -4.55 -41.32
N VAL A 23 11.45 -4.53 -40.16
CA VAL A 23 11.34 -3.33 -39.31
C VAL A 23 12.70 -2.93 -38.75
N LYS A 24 13.53 -3.91 -38.35
CA LYS A 24 14.88 -3.64 -37.85
C LYS A 24 15.76 -2.98 -38.92
N GLU A 25 15.77 -3.49 -40.14
CA GLU A 25 16.57 -2.91 -41.24
C GLU A 25 16.14 -1.47 -41.54
N LYS A 26 14.83 -1.20 -41.57
CA LYS A 26 14.28 0.14 -41.82
C LYS A 26 14.57 1.13 -40.69
N ILE A 27 14.51 0.71 -39.43
CA ILE A 27 14.87 1.55 -38.28
C ILE A 27 16.38 1.84 -38.27
N THR A 28 17.23 0.85 -38.58
CA THR A 28 18.68 1.05 -38.61
C THR A 28 19.17 1.92 -39.77
N GLY A 29 18.38 2.06 -40.83
CA GLY A 29 18.65 2.94 -41.97
C GLY A 29 18.10 4.36 -41.82
N ALA A 30 17.35 4.66 -40.75
CA ALA A 30 16.74 5.96 -40.56
C ALA A 30 17.77 7.02 -40.14
N PRO A 31 17.77 8.22 -40.76
CA PRO A 31 18.76 9.27 -40.49
C PRO A 31 18.54 10.00 -39.14
N SER A 32 17.38 9.85 -38.50
CA SER A 32 17.05 10.44 -37.20
C SER A 32 15.97 9.65 -36.46
N LEU A 33 15.83 9.88 -35.15
CA LEU A 33 14.81 9.26 -34.31
C LEU A 33 13.38 9.61 -34.77
N GLU A 34 13.15 10.87 -35.14
CA GLU A 34 11.86 11.34 -35.66
C GLU A 34 11.46 10.62 -36.96
N CYS A 35 12.44 10.34 -37.83
CA CYS A 35 12.21 9.59 -39.07
C CYS A 35 11.92 8.10 -38.80
N ALA A 36 12.56 7.51 -37.80
CA ALA A 36 12.26 6.13 -37.38
C ALA A 36 10.85 6.01 -36.77
N GLU A 37 10.40 7.01 -36.01
CA GLU A 37 9.04 7.07 -35.46
C GLU A 37 7.98 7.24 -36.55
N GLU A 38 8.24 8.06 -37.57
CA GLU A 38 7.35 8.25 -38.72
C GLU A 38 7.22 6.99 -39.58
N ILE A 39 8.32 6.24 -39.78
CA ILE A 39 8.33 4.93 -40.45
C ILE A 39 7.50 3.90 -39.66
N LEU A 40 7.59 3.90 -38.33
CA LEU A 40 6.81 3.02 -37.46
C LEU A 40 5.30 3.36 -37.49
N LEU A 41 4.96 4.64 -37.58
CA LEU A 41 3.57 5.11 -37.66
C LEU A 41 2.90 4.77 -39.00
N HIS A 42 3.67 4.70 -40.10
CA HIS A 42 3.17 4.42 -41.45
C HIS A 42 3.64 3.04 -41.99
N LEU A 43 3.77 2.03 -41.12
CA LEU A 43 4.15 0.67 -41.53
C LEU A 43 3.20 0.06 -42.58
N GLU A 44 1.93 0.50 -42.63
CA GLU A 44 0.94 0.08 -43.63
C GLU A 44 1.30 0.56 -45.06
N GLU A 45 1.99 1.69 -45.17
CA GLU A 45 2.38 2.30 -46.45
C GLU A 45 3.85 2.01 -46.81
N THR A 46 4.71 1.80 -45.81
CA THR A 46 6.16 1.64 -46.01
C THR A 46 6.63 0.20 -46.12
N ASP A 47 5.77 -0.80 -45.87
CA ASP A 47 6.12 -2.23 -45.97
C ASP A 47 5.30 -2.97 -47.04
N GLU A 48 5.98 -3.43 -48.09
CA GLU A 48 5.37 -4.19 -49.19
C GLU A 48 4.71 -5.51 -48.76
N ASN A 49 5.09 -6.08 -47.60
CA ASN A 49 4.50 -7.29 -47.05
C ASN A 49 3.42 -7.03 -46.00
N PHE A 50 3.02 -5.77 -45.78
CA PHE A 50 2.05 -5.41 -44.73
C PHE A 50 0.70 -6.16 -44.84
N HIS A 51 0.22 -6.41 -46.06
CA HIS A 51 -0.99 -7.20 -46.30
C HIS A 51 -0.92 -8.63 -45.73
N LYS A 52 0.26 -9.27 -45.75
CA LYS A 52 0.46 -10.60 -45.13
C LYS A 52 0.39 -10.53 -43.60
N TYR A 53 0.84 -9.43 -43.00
CA TYR A 53 0.76 -9.24 -41.55
C TYR A 53 -0.66 -8.92 -41.07
N LYS A 54 -1.45 -8.23 -41.89
CA LYS A 54 -2.88 -7.99 -41.65
C LYS A 54 -3.69 -9.29 -41.69
N GLU A 55 -3.40 -10.17 -42.64
CA GLU A 55 -3.98 -11.53 -42.71
C GLU A 55 -3.57 -12.39 -41.51
N MET A 56 -2.30 -12.33 -41.10
CA MET A 56 -1.80 -12.99 -39.89
C MET A 56 -2.52 -12.50 -38.63
N MET A 57 -2.71 -11.19 -38.46
CA MET A 57 -3.45 -10.62 -37.32
C MET A 57 -4.91 -11.06 -37.31
N HIS A 58 -5.57 -11.12 -38.48
CA HIS A 58 -6.94 -11.60 -38.60
C HIS A 58 -7.05 -13.09 -38.28
N SER A 59 -6.10 -13.91 -38.75
CA SER A 59 -6.05 -15.34 -38.44
C SER A 59 -5.83 -15.59 -36.95
N LEU A 60 -4.89 -14.87 -36.33
CA LEU A 60 -4.61 -14.95 -34.90
C LEU A 60 -5.84 -14.55 -34.08
N LYS A 61 -6.54 -13.48 -34.47
CA LYS A 61 -7.77 -13.00 -33.81
C LYS A 61 -8.89 -14.04 -33.88
N ASN A 62 -9.08 -14.68 -35.03
CA ASN A 62 -10.10 -15.73 -35.19
C ASN A 62 -9.78 -16.98 -34.36
N ILE A 63 -8.52 -17.41 -34.35
CA ILE A 63 -8.09 -18.57 -33.55
C ILE A 63 -8.22 -18.27 -32.05
N MET A 64 -7.80 -17.08 -31.62
CA MET A 64 -7.87 -16.65 -30.23
C MET A 64 -9.32 -16.51 -29.74
N MET A 65 -10.23 -16.07 -30.62
CA MET A 65 -11.67 -16.08 -30.36
C MET A 65 -12.21 -17.51 -30.12
N ILE A 66 -11.80 -18.49 -30.93
CA ILE A 66 -12.18 -19.90 -30.77
C ILE A 66 -11.62 -20.49 -29.47
N VAL A 67 -10.37 -20.16 -29.11
CA VAL A 67 -9.75 -20.62 -27.85
C VAL A 67 -10.45 -20.01 -26.64
N VAL A 68 -10.76 -18.71 -26.67
CA VAL A 68 -11.50 -18.03 -25.59
C VAL A 68 -12.90 -18.62 -25.43
N GLU A 69 -13.62 -18.86 -26.53
CA GLU A 69 -14.94 -19.49 -26.52
C GLU A 69 -14.87 -20.93 -25.96
N SER A 70 -13.84 -21.70 -26.32
CA SER A 70 -13.58 -23.01 -25.73
C SER A 70 -13.23 -22.97 -24.24
N MET A 71 -12.53 -21.93 -23.77
CA MET A 71 -12.21 -21.75 -22.35
C MET A 71 -13.44 -21.35 -21.56
N ILE A 72 -14.31 -20.49 -22.11
CA ILE A 72 -15.59 -20.11 -21.51
C ILE A 72 -16.46 -21.36 -21.32
N ASN A 73 -16.61 -22.18 -22.36
CA ASN A 73 -17.41 -23.40 -22.29
C ASN A 73 -16.85 -24.41 -21.28
N LYS A 74 -15.53 -24.57 -21.20
CA LYS A 74 -14.89 -25.41 -20.16
C LYS A 74 -15.10 -24.87 -18.75
N PHE A 75 -15.06 -23.55 -18.58
CA PHE A 75 -15.28 -22.92 -17.29
C PHE A 75 -16.73 -23.09 -16.82
N GLU A 76 -17.68 -23.05 -17.75
CA GLU A 76 -19.09 -23.35 -17.49
C GLU A 76 -19.31 -24.84 -17.14
N GLU A 77 -18.66 -25.77 -17.85
CA GLU A 77 -18.70 -27.21 -17.54
C GLU A 77 -18.06 -27.56 -16.17
N ASP A 78 -16.93 -26.94 -15.82
CA ASP A 78 -16.28 -27.13 -14.52
C ASP A 78 -17.09 -26.49 -13.37
N GLY A 79 -17.82 -25.40 -13.65
CA GLY A 79 -18.81 -24.81 -12.75
C GLY A 79 -19.97 -25.76 -12.43
N LEU A 80 -20.48 -26.48 -13.43
CA LEU A 80 -21.55 -27.47 -13.26
C LEU A 80 -21.07 -28.70 -12.47
N ARG A 81 -19.86 -29.20 -12.74
CA ARG A 81 -19.26 -30.34 -12.02
C ARG A 81 -18.92 -30.05 -10.55
N SER A 82 -18.51 -28.83 -10.24
CA SER A 82 -18.21 -28.41 -8.86
C SER A 82 -19.50 -28.26 -8.04
N GLN A 83 -20.60 -27.79 -8.64
CA GLN A 83 -21.94 -27.81 -8.05
C GLN A 83 -22.44 -29.24 -7.76
N GLU A 84 -22.19 -30.20 -8.64
CA GLU A 84 -22.56 -31.61 -8.41
C GLU A 84 -21.75 -32.28 -7.27
N ARG A 85 -20.46 -31.96 -7.14
CA ARG A 85 -19.62 -32.44 -6.02
C ARG A 85 -20.06 -31.85 -4.68
N GLN A 86 -20.44 -30.57 -4.66
CA GLN A 86 -20.99 -29.94 -3.45
C GLN A 86 -22.34 -30.56 -3.04
N LYS A 87 -23.21 -30.87 -4.01
CA LYS A 87 -24.46 -31.61 -3.74
C LYS A 87 -24.23 -33.01 -3.16
N LYS A 88 -23.17 -33.72 -3.56
CA LYS A 88 -22.80 -35.02 -2.96
C LYS A 88 -22.26 -34.89 -1.54
N ILE A 89 -21.41 -33.90 -1.26
CA ILE A 89 -20.84 -33.66 0.07
C ILE A 89 -21.91 -33.20 1.08
N GLN A 90 -22.95 -32.50 0.62
CA GLN A 90 -24.08 -32.10 1.46
C GLN A 90 -25.00 -33.28 1.82
N LYS A 91 -25.12 -34.28 0.92
CA LYS A 91 -25.94 -35.49 1.12
C LYS A 91 -25.33 -36.48 2.12
N GLU A 92 -24.01 -36.48 2.29
CA GLU A 92 -23.31 -37.35 3.24
C GLU A 92 -23.23 -36.77 4.66
N LYS A 93 -23.41 -35.45 4.83
CA LYS A 93 -23.34 -34.78 6.14
C LYS A 93 -24.67 -34.62 6.87
N SER A 94 -25.80 -35.03 6.28
CA SER A 94 -27.14 -34.90 6.88
C SER A 94 -27.58 -36.11 7.72
N ASN A 95 -26.76 -37.15 7.87
CA ASN A 95 -27.05 -38.28 8.75
C ASN A 95 -26.43 -38.07 10.15
N SER A 96 -26.96 -37.13 10.95
CA SER A 96 -26.99 -37.28 12.42
C SER A 96 -27.82 -36.18 13.11
N TYR A 97 -28.75 -36.66 13.94
CA TYR A 97 -29.47 -36.01 15.05
C TYR A 97 -30.72 -35.11 14.82
N CYS A 98 -31.85 -35.71 15.23
CA CYS A 98 -33.04 -35.19 15.94
C CYS A 98 -34.06 -34.31 15.18
N THR A 99 -35.16 -34.94 14.75
CA THR A 99 -36.53 -34.97 15.34
C THR A 99 -37.32 -33.68 15.10
N ASP A 100 -38.10 -33.62 14.03
CA ASP A 100 -39.49 -34.10 13.91
C ASP A 100 -40.48 -33.01 14.34
N ASN A 101 -40.92 -32.23 13.35
CA ASN A 101 -42.33 -31.98 13.12
C ASN A 101 -42.56 -31.29 11.77
N CYS A 102 -43.50 -31.87 11.02
CA CYS A 102 -44.26 -31.33 9.90
C CYS A 102 -43.70 -31.55 8.47
N SER A 103 -44.04 -32.75 7.99
CA SER A 103 -44.79 -33.01 6.76
C SER A 103 -44.07 -32.91 5.42
N ASP A 104 -43.85 -34.09 4.86
CA ASP A 104 -43.43 -34.40 3.50
C ASP A 104 -44.12 -33.55 2.42
N SER A 105 -43.29 -32.96 1.56
CA SER A 105 -43.59 -32.67 0.16
C SER A 105 -42.29 -32.56 -0.63
N ASP A 106 -41.60 -33.69 -0.77
CA ASP A 106 -40.61 -33.90 -1.84
C ASP A 106 -41.37 -34.02 -3.17
N SER A 107 -41.74 -32.88 -3.76
CA SER A 107 -42.01 -32.75 -5.20
C SER A 107 -42.08 -31.27 -5.61
N SER A 108 -40.98 -30.70 -6.11
CA SER A 108 -41.05 -29.48 -6.92
C SER A 108 -39.80 -29.22 -7.78
N PHE A 109 -39.35 -30.22 -8.55
CA PHE A 109 -38.54 -29.95 -9.76
C PHE A 109 -39.41 -29.47 -10.95
N SER A 110 -40.64 -29.03 -10.68
CA SER A 110 -41.64 -28.61 -11.67
C SER A 110 -42.51 -27.43 -11.21
N GLN A 111 -41.98 -26.53 -10.36
CA GLN A 111 -42.62 -25.24 -10.03
C GLN A 111 -41.98 -24.01 -10.70
N SER A 112 -41.19 -24.19 -11.75
CA SER A 112 -40.69 -23.08 -12.59
C SER A 112 -41.70 -22.57 -13.64
N TYR A 113 -42.99 -22.85 -13.45
CA TYR A 113 -44.07 -22.22 -14.21
C TYR A 113 -45.05 -21.55 -13.25
N LYS A 114 -45.19 -20.22 -13.39
CA LYS A 114 -46.24 -19.30 -12.86
C LYS A 114 -45.75 -18.15 -11.97
N PHE A 115 -44.65 -17.49 -12.31
CA PHE A 115 -44.66 -16.03 -12.17
C PHE A 115 -45.18 -15.44 -13.48
N CYS A 116 -46.51 -15.37 -13.60
CA CYS A 116 -47.16 -14.75 -14.76
C CYS A 116 -47.03 -13.23 -14.64
N GLN A 117 -46.88 -12.52 -15.76
CA GLN A 117 -46.81 -11.04 -15.82
C GLN A 117 -47.99 -10.36 -15.07
N GLY A 118 -49.16 -11.02 -14.99
CA GLY A 118 -50.31 -10.57 -14.20
C GLY A 118 -50.18 -10.68 -12.66
N LYS A 119 -49.28 -11.52 -12.13
CA LYS A 119 -48.99 -11.57 -10.67
C LYS A 119 -48.25 -10.34 -10.18
N LEU A 120 -47.42 -9.71 -11.02
CA LEU A 120 -46.72 -8.48 -10.61
C LEU A 120 -47.69 -7.29 -10.52
N GLN A 121 -48.67 -7.21 -11.42
CA GLN A 121 -49.73 -6.19 -11.32
C GLN A 121 -50.55 -6.36 -10.03
N LEU A 122 -50.87 -7.61 -9.66
CA LEU A 122 -51.50 -7.92 -8.37
C LEU A 122 -50.60 -7.54 -7.19
N ILE A 123 -49.30 -7.81 -7.23
CA ILE A 123 -48.34 -7.38 -6.20
C ILE A 123 -48.31 -5.86 -6.10
N LEU A 124 -48.31 -5.14 -7.23
CA LEU A 124 -48.35 -3.67 -7.24
C LEU A 124 -49.63 -3.16 -6.58
N ASP A 125 -50.79 -3.70 -6.93
CA ASP A 125 -52.08 -3.31 -6.35
C ASP A 125 -52.17 -3.66 -4.86
N GLN A 126 -51.55 -4.75 -4.44
CA GLN A 126 -51.44 -5.18 -3.04
C GLN A 126 -50.43 -4.37 -2.22
N LEU A 127 -49.45 -3.71 -2.86
CA LEU A 127 -48.47 -2.82 -2.23
C LEU A 127 -48.98 -1.38 -2.04
N ASP A 128 -50.22 -1.09 -2.45
CA ASP A 128 -50.82 0.22 -2.27
C ASP A 128 -50.97 0.58 -0.77
N PRO A 129 -50.61 1.80 -0.32
CA PRO A 129 -50.78 2.24 1.07
C PRO A 129 -52.19 2.02 1.64
N GLY A 130 -53.23 2.00 0.80
CA GLY A 130 -54.61 1.73 1.22
C GLY A 130 -54.93 0.27 1.59
N GLN A 131 -54.02 -0.68 1.33
CA GLN A 131 -54.24 -2.11 1.57
C GLN A 131 -53.90 -2.53 3.01
N PRO A 132 -54.54 -3.59 3.54
CA PRO A 132 -54.22 -4.14 4.86
C PRO A 132 -52.75 -4.53 4.99
N LYS A 133 -52.22 -4.42 6.21
CA LYS A 133 -50.81 -4.67 6.53
C LYS A 133 -50.37 -6.08 6.13
N GLU A 134 -51.23 -7.07 6.36
CA GLU A 134 -50.99 -8.49 6.09
C GLU A 134 -50.88 -8.75 4.58
N VAL A 135 -51.71 -8.07 3.78
CA VAL A 135 -51.73 -8.16 2.31
C VAL A 135 -50.46 -7.56 1.73
N LYS A 136 -50.05 -6.37 2.20
CA LYS A 136 -48.76 -5.75 1.81
C LYS A 136 -47.57 -6.63 2.17
N TYR A 137 -47.62 -7.31 3.32
CA TYR A 137 -46.55 -8.18 3.80
C TYR A 137 -46.39 -9.44 2.93
N GLU A 138 -47.50 -10.07 2.55
CA GLU A 138 -47.55 -11.21 1.65
C GLU A 138 -47.05 -10.84 0.24
N ALA A 139 -47.43 -9.66 -0.25
CA ALA A 139 -46.94 -9.12 -1.52
C ALA A 139 -45.41 -8.95 -1.52
N LEU A 140 -44.83 -8.37 -0.46
CA LEU A 140 -43.37 -8.26 -0.31
C LEU A 140 -42.68 -9.62 -0.16
N GLN A 141 -43.28 -10.58 0.56
CA GLN A 141 -42.73 -11.94 0.68
C GLN A 141 -42.64 -12.59 -0.70
N THR A 142 -43.72 -12.45 -1.48
CA THR A 142 -43.83 -13.02 -2.82
C THR A 142 -42.81 -12.38 -3.75
N LEU A 143 -42.61 -11.05 -3.66
CA LEU A 143 -41.59 -10.33 -4.41
C LEU A 143 -40.16 -10.78 -4.07
N CYS A 144 -39.82 -10.95 -2.78
CA CYS A 144 -38.51 -11.43 -2.35
C CYS A 144 -38.24 -12.91 -2.72
N SER A 145 -39.29 -13.66 -3.02
CA SER A 145 -39.22 -15.08 -3.38
C SER A 145 -39.31 -15.31 -4.90
N ALA A 146 -39.53 -14.25 -5.68
CA ALA A 146 -39.63 -14.31 -7.13
C ALA A 146 -38.23 -14.48 -7.77
N PRO A 147 -38.11 -15.27 -8.86
CA PRO A 147 -36.87 -15.33 -9.63
C PRO A 147 -36.53 -13.95 -10.19
N PRO A 148 -35.24 -13.52 -10.15
CA PRO A 148 -34.84 -12.23 -10.72
C PRO A 148 -35.32 -12.03 -12.16
N SER A 149 -35.21 -13.07 -13.00
CA SER A 149 -35.67 -13.07 -14.41
C SER A 149 -37.11 -12.57 -14.60
N ASP A 150 -37.99 -12.88 -13.66
CA ASP A 150 -39.43 -12.66 -13.80
C ASP A 150 -39.84 -11.25 -13.36
N VAL A 151 -39.02 -10.61 -12.52
CA VAL A 151 -39.20 -9.21 -12.10
C VAL A 151 -38.60 -8.25 -13.16
N LEU A 152 -37.58 -8.71 -13.89
CA LEU A 152 -36.80 -7.92 -14.85
C LEU A 152 -37.51 -7.65 -16.19
N ASN A 153 -38.41 -8.52 -16.62
CA ASN A 153 -39.12 -8.40 -17.90
C ASN A 153 -40.42 -7.57 -17.78
N CYS A 154 -40.55 -6.71 -16.76
CA CYS A 154 -41.79 -6.01 -16.49
C CYS A 154 -41.85 -4.59 -17.09
N GLU A 155 -42.94 -4.30 -17.82
CA GLU A 155 -43.26 -2.94 -18.32
C GLU A 155 -43.57 -1.94 -17.19
N ASN A 156 -43.93 -2.42 -16.00
CA ASN A 156 -44.33 -1.61 -14.83
C ASN A 156 -43.23 -1.50 -13.76
N TRP A 157 -41.97 -1.72 -14.14
CA TRP A 157 -40.83 -1.69 -13.22
C TRP A 157 -40.60 -0.32 -12.55
N THR A 158 -40.84 0.78 -13.26
CA THR A 158 -40.80 2.14 -12.70
C THR A 158 -41.85 2.32 -11.61
N THR A 159 -43.08 1.88 -11.86
CA THR A 159 -44.19 1.88 -10.89
C THR A 159 -43.89 1.02 -9.67
N LEU A 160 -43.17 -0.10 -9.85
CA LEU A 160 -42.68 -0.92 -8.74
C LEU A 160 -41.68 -0.15 -7.88
N CYS A 161 -40.69 0.50 -8.50
CA CYS A 161 -39.70 1.30 -7.78
C CYS A 161 -40.37 2.44 -6.99
N GLU A 162 -41.39 3.09 -7.55
CA GLU A 162 -42.18 4.11 -6.87
C GLU A 162 -42.92 3.54 -5.64
N LYS A 163 -43.65 2.42 -5.79
CA LYS A 163 -44.39 1.80 -4.68
C LYS A 163 -43.45 1.28 -3.58
N LEU A 164 -42.30 0.72 -3.95
CA LEU A 164 -41.26 0.31 -3.00
C LEU A 164 -40.66 1.52 -2.27
N THR A 165 -40.45 2.62 -2.98
CA THR A 165 -39.95 3.88 -2.41
C THR A 165 -40.92 4.47 -1.38
N VAL A 166 -42.23 4.43 -1.66
CA VAL A 166 -43.27 4.83 -0.69
C VAL A 166 -43.25 3.90 0.53
N SER A 167 -43.13 2.59 0.30
CA SER A 167 -43.11 1.57 1.36
C SER A 167 -41.84 1.63 2.24
N LEU A 168 -40.73 2.21 1.74
CA LEU A 168 -39.52 2.45 2.54
C LEU A 168 -39.74 3.47 3.66
N SER A 169 -40.79 4.28 3.59
CA SER A 169 -41.19 5.22 4.63
C SER A 169 -42.24 4.66 5.60
N ASP A 170 -42.63 3.38 5.47
CA ASP A 170 -43.61 2.75 6.37
C ASP A 170 -43.07 2.70 7.82
N PRO A 171 -43.91 3.03 8.83
CA PRO A 171 -43.50 2.99 10.23
C PRO A 171 -43.10 1.61 10.72
N ASP A 172 -43.60 0.53 10.10
CA ASP A 172 -43.23 -0.83 10.50
C ASP A 172 -41.86 -1.26 9.92
N PRO A 173 -40.87 -1.58 10.80
CA PRO A 173 -39.52 -1.95 10.38
C PRO A 173 -39.46 -3.18 9.47
N VAL A 174 -40.46 -4.06 9.54
CA VAL A 174 -40.50 -5.31 8.79
C VAL A 174 -40.62 -5.06 7.29
N PHE A 175 -41.37 -4.02 6.86
CA PHE A 175 -41.44 -3.62 5.45
C PHE A 175 -40.08 -3.12 4.97
N THR A 176 -39.45 -2.24 5.74
CA THR A 176 -38.12 -1.70 5.39
C THR A 176 -37.09 -2.82 5.27
N ASP A 177 -37.02 -3.74 6.22
CA ASP A 177 -36.03 -4.82 6.22
C ASP A 177 -36.23 -5.80 5.04
N ARG A 178 -37.49 -6.05 4.64
CA ARG A 178 -37.81 -6.89 3.47
C ARG A 178 -37.46 -6.22 2.15
N ILE A 179 -37.75 -4.92 2.01
CA ILE A 179 -37.38 -4.16 0.81
C ILE A 179 -35.85 -4.08 0.69
N LEU A 180 -35.14 -3.83 1.79
CA LEU A 180 -33.68 -3.84 1.79
C LEU A 180 -33.10 -5.21 1.45
N LYS A 181 -33.74 -6.30 1.92
CA LYS A 181 -33.36 -7.66 1.53
C LYS A 181 -33.56 -7.90 0.03
N PHE A 182 -34.69 -7.45 -0.52
CA PHE A 182 -34.95 -7.49 -1.97
C PHE A 182 -33.88 -6.71 -2.74
N TYR A 183 -33.58 -5.46 -2.36
CA TYR A 183 -32.53 -4.66 -3.00
C TYR A 183 -31.15 -5.33 -2.93
N ALA A 184 -30.78 -5.90 -1.77
CA ALA A 184 -29.54 -6.64 -1.62
C ALA A 184 -29.49 -7.89 -2.54
N GLN A 185 -30.59 -8.64 -2.63
CA GLN A 185 -30.69 -9.78 -3.55
C GLN A 185 -30.57 -9.33 -5.02
N THR A 186 -31.19 -8.21 -5.39
CA THR A 186 -31.08 -7.68 -6.76
C THR A 186 -29.65 -7.26 -7.08
N PHE A 187 -28.94 -6.59 -6.17
CA PHE A 187 -27.54 -6.21 -6.37
C PHE A 187 -26.62 -7.40 -6.63
N THR A 188 -26.91 -8.57 -6.03
CA THR A 188 -26.11 -9.79 -6.20
C THR A 188 -26.53 -10.64 -7.40
N LEU A 189 -27.83 -10.74 -7.68
CA LEU A 189 -28.38 -11.78 -8.56
C LEU A 189 -28.95 -11.25 -9.89
N SER A 190 -29.10 -9.94 -10.06
CA SER A 190 -29.80 -9.37 -11.22
C SER A 190 -28.86 -8.72 -12.23
N PRO A 191 -29.27 -8.62 -13.51
CA PRO A 191 -28.56 -7.86 -14.53
C PRO A 191 -28.34 -6.41 -14.12
N LEU A 192 -27.21 -5.84 -14.56
CA LEU A 192 -26.72 -4.59 -13.99
C LEU A 192 -27.62 -3.38 -14.31
N HIS A 193 -28.35 -3.33 -15.42
CA HIS A 193 -29.29 -2.23 -15.72
C HIS A 193 -30.32 -2.01 -14.61
N THR A 194 -30.82 -3.11 -14.02
CA THR A 194 -31.77 -3.12 -12.90
C THR A 194 -31.12 -2.70 -11.59
N THR A 195 -29.87 -3.13 -11.36
CA THR A 195 -29.11 -2.70 -10.19
C THR A 195 -28.91 -1.19 -10.18
N LYS A 196 -28.71 -0.55 -11.35
CA LYS A 196 -28.62 0.91 -11.46
C LYS A 196 -29.93 1.59 -11.10
N GLU A 197 -31.07 1.06 -11.54
CA GLU A 197 -32.37 1.66 -11.24
C GLU A 197 -32.74 1.53 -9.75
N ILE A 198 -32.48 0.38 -9.13
CA ILE A 198 -32.61 0.24 -7.67
C ILE A 198 -31.66 1.18 -6.94
N TYR A 199 -30.40 1.27 -7.38
CA TYR A 199 -29.41 2.13 -6.75
C TYR A 199 -29.82 3.60 -6.81
N THR A 200 -30.18 4.08 -7.99
CA THR A 200 -30.61 5.47 -8.21
C THR A 200 -31.93 5.76 -7.49
N SER A 201 -32.87 4.82 -7.45
CA SER A 201 -34.12 4.93 -6.67
C SER A 201 -33.84 5.04 -5.16
N LEU A 202 -32.95 4.21 -4.61
CA LEU A 202 -32.56 4.28 -3.20
C LEU A 202 -31.82 5.58 -2.87
N ALA A 203 -30.90 6.00 -3.73
CA ALA A 203 -30.20 7.28 -3.57
C ALA A 203 -31.18 8.46 -3.61
N LYS A 204 -32.15 8.44 -4.54
CA LYS A 204 -33.18 9.47 -4.67
C LYS A 204 -34.12 9.50 -3.47
N TYR A 205 -34.51 8.33 -2.96
CA TYR A 205 -35.28 8.21 -1.73
C TYR A 205 -34.54 8.87 -0.56
N LEU A 206 -33.25 8.56 -0.38
CA LEU A 206 -32.44 9.16 0.68
C LEU A 206 -32.32 10.67 0.49
N GLU A 207 -32.11 11.14 -0.75
CA GLU A 207 -32.05 12.57 -1.07
C GLU A 207 -33.34 13.29 -0.62
N LEU A 208 -34.51 12.75 -0.96
CA LEU A 208 -35.81 13.28 -0.52
C LEU A 208 -36.01 13.15 0.99
N TYR A 209 -35.55 12.05 1.60
CA TYR A 209 -35.61 11.84 3.05
C TYR A 209 -34.86 12.94 3.81
N PHE A 210 -33.68 13.32 3.34
CA PHE A 210 -32.85 14.40 3.89
C PHE A 210 -33.28 15.80 3.45
N LEU A 211 -34.24 15.96 2.54
CA LEU A 211 -34.82 17.27 2.21
C LEU A 211 -36.14 17.53 2.93
N SER A 212 -36.88 16.47 3.27
CA SER A 212 -38.15 16.57 3.97
C SER A 212 -37.99 17.12 5.39
N ARG A 213 -38.82 18.11 5.73
CA ARG A 213 -38.91 18.69 7.09
C ARG A 213 -39.69 17.81 8.07
N GLU A 214 -40.40 16.82 7.57
CA GLU A 214 -41.24 15.92 8.37
C GLU A 214 -40.42 14.79 9.01
N ASN A 215 -39.24 14.50 8.48
CA ASN A 215 -38.35 13.48 9.02
C ASN A 215 -37.54 14.03 10.20
N HIS A 216 -37.62 13.35 11.34
CA HIS A 216 -36.83 13.68 12.53
C HIS A 216 -35.36 13.26 12.37
N ILE A 217 -34.59 14.04 11.62
CA ILE A 217 -33.14 13.86 11.49
C ILE A 217 -32.46 14.45 12.73
N PRO A 218 -31.57 13.69 13.42
CA PRO A 218 -30.86 14.21 14.58
C PRO A 218 -30.04 15.47 14.26
N THR A 219 -29.91 16.33 15.25
CA THR A 219 -29.02 17.48 15.19
C THR A 219 -27.62 17.13 15.66
N LEU A 220 -26.63 17.91 15.26
CA LEU A 220 -25.26 17.71 15.70
C LEU A 220 -25.12 17.82 17.23
N SER A 221 -25.90 18.69 17.88
CA SER A 221 -25.93 18.82 19.35
C SER A 221 -26.51 17.61 20.06
N THR A 222 -27.50 16.93 19.46
CA THR A 222 -28.16 15.76 20.07
C THR A 222 -27.38 14.47 19.87
N GLY A 223 -26.42 14.43 18.95
CA GLY A 223 -25.69 13.21 18.60
C GLY A 223 -26.55 12.17 17.87
N ILE A 224 -26.00 10.97 17.72
CA ILE A 224 -26.65 9.81 17.11
C ILE A 224 -26.71 8.66 18.12
N ASP A 225 -27.92 8.22 18.43
CA ASP A 225 -28.17 6.98 19.17
C ASP A 225 -28.48 5.84 18.19
N ILE A 226 -27.60 4.82 18.13
CA ILE A 226 -27.76 3.66 17.24
C ILE A 226 -28.92 2.76 17.70
N THR A 227 -29.30 2.81 18.98
CA THR A 227 -30.45 2.06 19.49
C THR A 227 -31.79 2.63 19.03
N ASN A 228 -31.80 3.89 18.57
CA ASN A 228 -33.00 4.51 18.02
C ASN A 228 -33.40 3.77 16.72
N PRO A 229 -34.63 3.21 16.65
CA PRO A 229 -35.04 2.40 15.52
C PRO A 229 -35.11 3.18 14.20
N ASN A 230 -35.35 4.50 14.23
CA ASN A 230 -35.34 5.35 13.03
C ASN A 230 -33.91 5.52 12.48
N VAL A 231 -32.95 5.78 13.38
CA VAL A 231 -31.53 5.91 13.04
C VAL A 231 -30.98 4.58 12.52
N SER A 232 -31.27 3.47 13.21
CA SER A 232 -30.85 2.13 12.79
C SER A 232 -31.37 1.79 11.39
N ARG A 233 -32.65 2.09 11.11
CA ARG A 233 -33.24 1.93 9.78
C ARG A 233 -32.54 2.78 8.71
N LEU A 234 -32.25 4.04 9.02
CA LEU A 234 -31.52 4.94 8.11
C LEU A 234 -30.10 4.43 7.84
N LEU A 235 -29.38 3.99 8.88
CA LEU A 235 -28.04 3.42 8.74
C LEU A 235 -28.03 2.14 7.89
N LYS A 236 -29.04 1.26 8.03
CA LYS A 236 -29.18 0.08 7.15
C LYS A 236 -29.33 0.48 5.68
N LYS A 237 -30.14 1.51 5.38
CA LYS A 237 -30.34 2.03 4.01
C LYS A 237 -29.02 2.60 3.44
N VAL A 238 -28.33 3.45 4.20
CA VAL A 238 -27.04 4.04 3.81
C VAL A 238 -25.95 2.95 3.65
N ARG A 239 -25.94 1.94 4.53
CA ARG A 239 -25.00 0.83 4.45
C ARG A 239 -25.20 -0.02 3.20
N LEU A 240 -26.45 -0.35 2.86
CA LEU A 240 -26.73 -1.08 1.63
C LEU A 240 -26.25 -0.32 0.39
N LEU A 241 -26.49 1.00 0.34
CA LEU A 241 -25.99 1.86 -0.72
C LEU A 241 -24.45 1.83 -0.78
N ASN A 242 -23.77 1.96 0.36
CA ASN A 242 -22.31 2.02 0.45
C ASN A 242 -21.62 0.69 0.10
N GLU A 243 -22.19 -0.45 0.47
CA GLU A 243 -21.65 -1.76 0.06
C GLU A 243 -21.67 -1.91 -1.45
N TYR A 244 -22.78 -1.53 -2.11
CA TYR A 244 -22.83 -1.53 -3.57
C TYR A 244 -21.85 -0.51 -4.18
N GLN A 245 -21.69 0.70 -3.61
CA GLN A 245 -20.68 1.66 -4.08
C GLN A 245 -19.26 1.05 -4.09
N LYS A 246 -18.92 0.23 -3.09
CA LYS A 246 -17.62 -0.44 -3.01
C LYS A 246 -17.47 -1.56 -4.04
N GLU A 247 -18.55 -2.14 -4.55
CA GLU A 247 -18.51 -3.22 -5.53
C GLU A 247 -18.68 -2.73 -6.98
N ALA A 248 -19.40 -1.62 -7.18
CA ALA A 248 -19.68 -1.02 -8.49
C ALA A 248 -18.46 -0.93 -9.43
N PRO A 249 -17.24 -0.58 -8.96
CA PRO A 249 -16.05 -0.52 -9.82
C PRO A 249 -15.68 -1.81 -10.53
N CYS A 250 -16.03 -2.97 -9.97
CA CYS A 250 -15.76 -4.27 -10.58
C CYS A 250 -16.55 -4.50 -11.87
N PHE A 251 -17.61 -3.73 -12.11
CA PHE A 251 -18.52 -3.92 -13.23
C PHE A 251 -18.37 -2.87 -14.33
N TRP A 252 -17.76 -1.70 -14.05
CA TRP A 252 -17.78 -0.56 -14.96
C TRP A 252 -17.25 -0.81 -16.37
N ILE A 253 -16.19 -1.61 -16.52
CA ILE A 253 -15.55 -1.87 -17.83
C ILE A 253 -16.45 -2.66 -18.77
N ARG A 254 -17.40 -3.43 -18.23
CA ARG A 254 -18.29 -4.30 -19.02
C ARG A 254 -19.51 -3.57 -19.60
N HIS A 255 -19.64 -2.25 -19.34
CA HIS A 255 -20.88 -1.52 -19.59
C HIS A 255 -20.67 -0.11 -20.17
N PRO A 256 -21.72 0.50 -20.74
CA PRO A 256 -21.66 1.85 -21.29
C PRO A 256 -21.38 2.92 -20.22
N GLU A 257 -20.70 4.00 -20.60
CA GLU A 257 -20.30 5.08 -19.68
C GLU A 257 -21.47 5.72 -18.95
N LYS A 258 -22.60 5.90 -19.65
CA LYS A 258 -23.83 6.46 -19.10
C LYS A 258 -24.32 5.71 -17.85
N TYR A 259 -24.14 4.40 -17.79
CA TYR A 259 -24.49 3.58 -16.63
C TYR A 259 -23.74 4.03 -15.36
N MET A 260 -22.42 4.18 -15.51
CA MET A 260 -21.56 4.59 -14.42
C MET A 260 -21.81 6.05 -14.03
N GLU A 261 -21.98 6.94 -15.01
CA GLU A 261 -22.27 8.35 -14.78
C GLU A 261 -23.54 8.53 -13.93
N GLU A 262 -24.61 7.78 -14.18
CA GLU A 262 -25.85 7.88 -13.39
C GLU A 262 -25.67 7.43 -11.93
N ILE A 263 -24.88 6.38 -11.68
CA ILE A 263 -24.54 5.92 -10.32
C ILE A 263 -23.66 6.96 -9.60
N VAL A 264 -22.66 7.51 -10.29
CA VAL A 264 -21.78 8.55 -9.75
C VAL A 264 -22.59 9.82 -9.46
N GLU A 265 -23.41 10.27 -10.40
CA GLU A 265 -24.20 11.49 -10.28
C GLU A 265 -25.23 11.39 -9.15
N SER A 266 -25.96 10.27 -9.05
CA SER A 266 -26.92 10.05 -7.95
C SER A 266 -26.26 10.06 -6.58
N THR A 267 -25.05 9.48 -6.46
CA THR A 267 -24.26 9.49 -5.22
C THR A 267 -23.81 10.89 -4.85
N LEU A 268 -23.24 11.64 -5.80
CA LEU A 268 -22.77 12.99 -5.56
C LEU A 268 -23.92 13.96 -5.28
N SER A 269 -25.09 13.77 -5.93
CA SER A 269 -26.31 14.53 -5.65
C SER A 269 -26.74 14.34 -4.20
N LEU A 270 -26.88 13.09 -3.75
CA LEU A 270 -27.23 12.75 -2.37
C LEU A 270 -26.26 13.39 -1.37
N LEU A 271 -24.95 13.29 -1.59
CA LEU A 271 -23.97 13.87 -0.67
C LEU A 271 -23.94 15.40 -0.70
N SER A 272 -24.44 16.02 -1.77
CA SER A 272 -24.48 17.48 -1.93
C SER A 272 -25.68 18.14 -1.27
N VAL A 273 -26.65 17.35 -0.79
CA VAL A 273 -27.83 17.84 -0.06
C VAL A 273 -27.39 18.64 1.15
N LYS A 274 -27.93 19.86 1.26
CA LYS A 274 -27.78 20.73 2.42
C LYS A 274 -29.15 21.22 2.84
N HIS A 275 -29.41 21.22 4.15
CA HIS A 275 -30.60 21.88 4.68
C HIS A 275 -30.38 23.39 4.75
N ASP A 276 -31.31 24.16 4.19
CA ASP A 276 -31.36 25.62 4.36
C ASP A 276 -31.62 25.96 5.84
N GLN A 277 -30.61 26.53 6.49
CA GLN A 277 -30.74 27.05 7.84
C GLN A 277 -31.56 28.33 7.80
N SER A 278 -32.83 28.28 8.22
CA SER A 278 -33.57 29.48 8.58
C SER A 278 -32.88 30.15 9.77
N HIS A 279 -32.64 31.46 9.70
CA HIS A 279 -31.90 32.29 10.67
C HIS A 279 -32.36 32.23 12.14
N LEU A 280 -33.37 31.42 12.50
CA LEU A 280 -34.02 31.37 13.80
C LEU A 280 -33.66 30.14 14.67
N VAL A 281 -33.00 29.10 14.13
CA VAL A 281 -32.64 27.90 14.92
C VAL A 281 -31.15 27.59 14.79
N SER A 282 -30.43 27.75 15.89
CA SER A 282 -28.97 27.57 16.03
C SER A 282 -28.47 26.12 15.89
N GLN A 283 -29.33 25.15 15.53
CA GLN A 283 -28.98 23.73 15.54
C GLN A 283 -28.74 23.20 14.12
N LYS A 284 -27.50 22.78 13.85
CA LYS A 284 -27.10 22.18 12.57
C LYS A 284 -27.67 20.75 12.48
N ILE A 285 -28.57 20.51 11.52
CA ILE A 285 -29.07 19.18 11.17
C ILE A 285 -27.94 18.37 10.52
N LEU A 286 -27.91 17.05 10.74
CA LEU A 286 -26.90 16.16 10.16
C LEU A 286 -27.15 15.92 8.66
N ASP A 287 -26.17 16.29 7.85
CA ASP A 287 -26.14 16.04 6.41
C ASP A 287 -25.95 14.52 6.11
N PRO A 288 -26.29 14.03 4.90
CA PRO A 288 -26.17 12.61 4.53
C PRO A 288 -24.77 12.03 4.73
N ILE A 289 -23.74 12.86 4.54
CA ILE A 289 -22.34 12.46 4.66
C ILE A 289 -21.95 12.04 6.09
N TYR A 290 -22.63 12.51 7.14
CA TYR A 290 -22.37 12.02 8.51
C TYR A 290 -22.73 10.54 8.66
N PHE A 291 -23.84 10.12 8.05
CA PHE A 291 -24.29 8.73 8.07
C PHE A 291 -23.40 7.86 7.17
N LEU A 292 -22.96 8.38 6.02
CA LEU A 292 -22.00 7.67 5.18
C LEU A 292 -20.64 7.51 5.88
N ALA A 293 -20.14 8.56 6.52
CA ALA A 293 -18.88 8.53 7.26
C ALA A 293 -18.93 7.58 8.47
N LEU A 294 -20.08 7.44 9.13
CA LEU A 294 -20.29 6.44 10.18
C LEU A 294 -20.16 5.00 9.70
N VAL A 295 -20.60 4.72 8.46
CA VAL A 295 -20.55 3.37 7.87
C VAL A 295 -19.21 3.09 7.16
N ASP A 296 -18.59 4.13 6.60
CA ASP A 296 -17.34 4.06 5.84
C ASP A 296 -16.40 5.20 6.23
N THR A 297 -15.83 5.13 7.43
CA THR A 297 -14.99 6.18 8.02
C THR A 297 -13.79 6.57 7.16
N LYS A 298 -13.21 5.61 6.41
CA LYS A 298 -12.00 5.85 5.58
C LYS A 298 -12.32 6.17 4.11
N ALA A 299 -13.59 6.42 3.77
CA ALA A 299 -14.02 6.70 2.40
C ALA A 299 -13.52 5.64 1.39
N VAL A 300 -13.62 4.35 1.75
CA VAL A 300 -13.17 3.23 0.93
C VAL A 300 -13.90 3.20 -0.41
N TRP A 301 -15.18 3.57 -0.43
CA TRP A 301 -15.96 3.75 -1.66
C TRP A 301 -15.23 4.68 -2.65
N PHE A 302 -14.80 5.86 -2.19
CA PHE A 302 -14.14 6.86 -3.02
C PHE A 302 -12.76 6.39 -3.48
N LYS A 303 -11.99 5.74 -2.58
CA LYS A 303 -10.71 5.10 -2.93
C LYS A 303 -10.88 4.13 -4.11
N LYS A 304 -11.90 3.26 -4.07
CA LYS A 304 -12.14 2.29 -5.13
C LYS A 304 -12.56 2.98 -6.43
N TRP A 305 -13.37 4.03 -6.34
CA TRP A 305 -13.84 4.78 -7.51
C TRP A 305 -12.71 5.52 -8.24
N MET A 306 -11.73 6.03 -7.49
CA MET A 306 -10.58 6.76 -8.03
C MET A 306 -9.51 5.85 -8.65
N HIS A 307 -9.58 4.53 -8.41
CA HIS A 307 -8.53 3.59 -8.83
C HIS A 307 -8.42 3.44 -10.36
N ALA A 308 -9.52 3.14 -11.05
CA ALA A 308 -9.53 2.96 -12.49
C ALA A 308 -9.60 4.31 -13.22
N TYR A 309 -8.88 4.44 -14.35
CA TYR A 309 -8.85 5.67 -15.14
C TYR A 309 -10.25 6.08 -15.64
N TYR A 310 -10.99 5.09 -16.14
CA TYR A 310 -12.32 5.26 -16.72
C TYR A 310 -13.29 5.95 -15.76
N SER A 311 -13.36 5.47 -14.53
CA SER A 311 -14.26 6.02 -13.50
C SER A 311 -13.79 7.29 -12.87
N ARG A 312 -12.48 7.39 -12.60
CA ARG A 312 -11.87 8.59 -12.05
C ARG A 312 -12.18 9.80 -12.90
N THR A 313 -12.13 9.66 -14.22
CA THR A 313 -12.43 10.75 -15.16
C THR A 313 -13.87 11.25 -15.02
N ALA A 314 -14.84 10.35 -14.91
CA ALA A 314 -16.24 10.72 -14.70
C ALA A 314 -16.47 11.41 -13.34
N VAL A 315 -15.90 10.83 -12.27
CA VAL A 315 -15.98 11.38 -10.91
C VAL A 315 -15.39 12.79 -10.84
N LEU A 316 -14.18 12.99 -11.34
CA LEU A 316 -13.49 14.29 -11.30
C LEU A 316 -14.20 15.35 -12.14
N ARG A 317 -14.70 15.01 -13.32
CA ARG A 317 -15.50 15.91 -14.16
C ARG A 317 -16.78 16.37 -13.46
N LEU A 318 -17.51 15.47 -12.79
CA LEU A 318 -18.74 15.82 -12.06
C LEU A 318 -18.45 16.66 -10.81
N LEU A 319 -17.37 16.33 -10.10
CA LEU A 319 -16.89 17.13 -8.96
C LEU A 319 -16.46 18.54 -9.39
N GLU A 320 -15.83 18.69 -10.55
CA GLU A 320 -15.43 20.01 -11.08
C GLU A 320 -16.65 20.83 -11.52
N LYS A 321 -17.54 20.25 -12.33
CA LYS A 321 -18.62 20.98 -13.01
C LYS A 321 -19.84 21.24 -12.14
N LYS A 322 -20.25 20.28 -11.30
CA LYS A 322 -21.55 20.31 -10.59
C LYS A 322 -21.42 20.24 -9.08
N TYR A 323 -20.49 19.43 -8.57
CA TYR A 323 -20.44 19.08 -7.15
C TYR A 323 -19.20 19.61 -6.40
N LYS A 324 -18.59 20.70 -6.89
CA LYS A 324 -17.44 21.37 -6.25
C LYS A 324 -17.65 21.70 -4.76
N PRO A 325 -18.86 22.05 -4.29
CA PRO A 325 -19.13 22.28 -2.86
C PRO A 325 -18.82 21.10 -1.94
N LEU A 326 -18.78 19.86 -2.43
CA LEU A 326 -18.39 18.69 -1.64
C LEU A 326 -16.93 18.78 -1.19
N ILE A 327 -16.05 19.18 -2.11
CA ILE A 327 -14.62 19.36 -1.84
C ILE A 327 -14.41 20.54 -0.89
N THR A 328 -15.13 21.65 -1.12
CA THR A 328 -15.13 22.79 -0.21
C THR A 328 -15.53 22.39 1.20
N THR A 329 -16.54 21.53 1.35
CA THR A 329 -17.01 21.07 2.67
C THR A 329 -15.99 20.13 3.32
N ALA A 330 -15.35 19.25 2.55
CA ALA A 330 -14.28 18.37 3.04
C ALA A 330 -13.06 19.16 3.56
N VAL A 331 -12.61 20.18 2.80
CA VAL A 331 -11.52 21.08 3.25
C VAL A 331 -11.94 21.86 4.49
N GLN A 332 -13.18 22.34 4.54
CA GLN A 332 -13.72 23.02 5.71
C GLN A 332 -13.70 22.13 6.96
N GLN A 333 -13.94 20.81 6.84
CA GLN A 333 -13.87 19.89 7.98
C GLN A 333 -12.44 19.75 8.51
N CYS A 334 -11.44 19.68 7.64
CA CYS A 334 -10.03 19.64 8.06
C CYS A 334 -9.61 20.93 8.77
N VAL A 335 -10.02 22.10 8.25
CA VAL A 335 -9.74 23.40 8.86
C VAL A 335 -10.43 23.55 10.22
N GLN A 336 -11.71 23.17 10.32
CA GLN A 336 -12.45 23.22 11.58
C GLN A 336 -11.83 22.31 12.65
N TYR A 337 -11.39 21.11 12.26
CA TYR A 337 -10.73 20.21 13.19
C TYR A 337 -9.38 20.77 13.67
N PHE A 338 -8.60 21.38 12.78
CA PHE A 338 -7.36 22.04 13.15
C PHE A 338 -7.58 23.21 14.12
N GLU A 339 -8.54 24.09 13.85
CA GLU A 339 -8.91 25.20 14.74
C GLU A 339 -9.35 24.68 16.13
N LEU A 340 -10.06 23.55 16.18
CA LEU A 340 -10.37 22.86 17.45
C LEU A 340 -9.11 22.39 18.18
N CYS A 341 -8.14 21.78 17.47
CA CYS A 341 -6.86 21.38 18.08
C CYS A 341 -6.07 22.58 18.65
N GLU A 342 -6.04 23.71 17.94
CA GLU A 342 -5.38 24.93 18.42
C GLU A 342 -6.00 25.45 19.73
N THR A 343 -7.34 25.51 19.79
CA THR A 343 -8.05 25.94 21.00
C THR A 343 -7.81 25.00 22.18
N MET A 344 -7.83 23.68 21.94
CA MET A 344 -7.56 22.69 22.99
C MET A 344 -6.15 22.81 23.56
N LYS A 345 -5.13 23.01 22.71
CA LYS A 345 -3.75 23.18 23.15
C LYS A 345 -3.52 24.50 23.91
N ALA A 346 -4.23 25.56 23.55
CA ALA A 346 -4.23 26.80 24.31
C ALA A 346 -4.83 26.58 25.72
N ASP A 347 -5.93 25.84 25.83
CA ASP A 347 -6.58 25.53 27.11
C ASP A 347 -5.75 24.56 27.98
N GLU A 348 -5.03 23.60 27.38
CA GLU A 348 -4.07 22.73 28.07
C GLU A 348 -2.89 23.54 28.65
N ALA A 349 -2.37 24.52 27.90
CA ALA A 349 -1.32 25.42 28.38
C ALA A 349 -1.78 26.32 29.55
N LEU A 350 -3.10 26.58 29.66
CA LEU A 350 -3.75 27.29 30.76
C LEU A 350 -4.13 26.38 31.96
N GLY A 351 -3.77 25.09 31.92
CA GLY A 351 -3.98 24.15 33.02
C GLY A 351 -5.45 23.76 33.25
N ARG A 352 -6.34 23.96 32.27
CA ARG A 352 -7.76 23.61 32.35
C ARG A 352 -8.07 22.32 31.58
N SER A 353 -7.45 21.19 31.95
CA SER A 353 -7.88 19.91 31.40
C SER A 353 -9.15 19.41 32.11
N LYS A 354 -10.26 19.30 31.37
CA LYS A 354 -11.38 18.46 31.81
C LYS A 354 -11.01 17.01 31.52
N PRO A 355 -11.03 16.11 32.51
CA PRO A 355 -10.83 14.69 32.23
C PRO A 355 -11.97 14.21 31.35
N TYR A 356 -11.66 13.75 30.13
CA TYR A 356 -12.61 13.02 29.30
C TYR A 356 -12.99 11.75 30.06
N GLY A 357 -14.21 11.73 30.57
CA GLY A 357 -14.73 10.61 31.33
C GLY A 357 -14.80 9.37 30.47
N ASN A 358 -14.01 8.36 30.85
CA ASN A 358 -14.12 7.01 30.34
C ASN A 358 -15.53 6.49 30.66
N LYS A 359 -16.44 6.51 29.69
CA LYS A 359 -17.72 5.79 29.77
C LYS A 359 -17.96 5.10 28.44
N GLN A 360 -17.80 3.78 28.46
CA GLN A 360 -18.37 2.88 27.46
C GLN A 360 -19.85 3.22 27.25
N LYS A 361 -20.14 3.94 26.18
CA LYS A 361 -21.48 3.96 25.57
C LYS A 361 -21.32 3.42 24.16
N THR A 362 -21.36 2.11 24.02
CA THR A 362 -21.12 1.39 22.76
C THR A 362 -22.14 1.72 21.65
N PHE A 363 -23.22 2.45 21.96
CA PHE A 363 -24.34 2.68 21.06
C PHE A 363 -24.74 4.15 20.87
N TYR A 364 -23.97 5.12 21.41
CA TYR A 364 -24.28 6.54 21.27
C TYR A 364 -23.04 7.33 20.85
N TYR A 365 -23.15 8.07 19.75
CA TYR A 365 -22.14 9.00 19.25
C TYR A 365 -22.53 10.44 19.56
N SER A 366 -21.67 11.15 20.28
CA SER A 366 -21.78 12.59 20.54
C SER A 366 -21.52 13.42 19.27
N GLY A 367 -21.96 14.68 19.28
CA GLY A 367 -21.68 15.61 18.19
C GLY A 367 -20.20 15.78 17.86
N GLN A 368 -19.32 15.74 18.88
CA GLN A 368 -17.87 15.83 18.72
C GLN A 368 -17.30 14.59 18.02
N GLU A 369 -17.76 13.39 18.40
CA GLU A 369 -17.35 12.13 17.74
C GLU A 369 -17.84 12.09 16.29
N LEU A 370 -19.03 12.61 16.00
CA LEU A 370 -19.55 12.70 14.63
C LEU A 370 -18.75 13.69 13.76
N GLN A 371 -18.39 14.86 14.31
CA GLN A 371 -17.49 15.79 13.63
C GLN A 371 -16.13 15.16 13.35
N TYR A 372 -15.62 14.40 14.32
CA TYR A 372 -14.35 13.69 14.19
C TYR A 372 -14.38 12.64 13.07
N ILE A 373 -15.41 11.79 13.04
CA ILE A 373 -15.61 10.78 12.00
C ILE A 373 -15.73 11.45 10.62
N TYR A 374 -16.45 12.56 10.53
CA TYR A 374 -16.56 13.31 9.28
C TYR A 374 -15.23 13.96 8.85
N PHE A 375 -14.44 14.45 9.79
CA PHE A 375 -13.07 14.91 9.52
C PHE A 375 -12.21 13.78 8.92
N ILE A 376 -12.18 12.58 9.53
CA ILE A 376 -11.39 11.45 9.03
C ILE A 376 -11.84 11.03 7.63
N HIS A 377 -13.15 10.97 7.39
CA HIS A 377 -13.70 10.68 6.06
C HIS A 377 -13.26 11.72 5.02
N SER A 378 -13.33 13.01 5.39
CA SER A 378 -12.92 14.12 4.54
C SER A 378 -11.43 14.08 4.22
N LEU A 379 -10.59 13.80 5.22
CA LEU A 379 -9.14 13.64 5.07
C LEU A 379 -8.81 12.50 4.10
N CYS A 380 -9.43 11.33 4.24
CA CYS A 380 -9.22 10.21 3.33
C CYS A 380 -9.68 10.52 1.90
N LEU A 381 -10.83 11.20 1.74
CA LEU A 381 -11.35 11.62 0.44
C LEU A 381 -10.38 12.59 -0.23
N LEU A 382 -9.93 13.63 0.48
CA LEU A 382 -8.96 14.60 -0.03
C LEU A 382 -7.63 13.93 -0.35
N GLY A 383 -7.12 13.04 0.51
CA GLY A 383 -5.90 12.30 0.26
C GLY A 383 -5.93 11.51 -1.04
N ARG A 384 -7.07 10.89 -1.39
CA ARG A 384 -7.25 10.20 -2.67
C ARG A 384 -7.41 11.14 -3.86
N LEU A 385 -8.00 12.31 -3.64
CA LEU A 385 -8.17 13.34 -4.66
C LEU A 385 -6.80 13.89 -5.12
N LEU A 386 -5.91 14.17 -4.17
CA LEU A 386 -4.61 14.82 -4.41
C LEU A 386 -3.61 13.96 -5.19
N ILE A 387 -3.78 12.63 -5.19
CA ILE A 387 -2.94 11.70 -5.97
C ILE A 387 -2.95 12.07 -7.47
N TYR A 388 -4.06 12.60 -7.98
CA TYR A 388 -4.28 12.79 -9.41
C TYR A 388 -4.24 14.27 -9.81
N THR A 389 -3.59 14.56 -10.93
CA THR A 389 -3.39 15.92 -11.46
C THR A 389 -4.71 16.69 -11.64
N GLN A 390 -5.73 16.04 -12.19
CA GLN A 390 -7.07 16.63 -12.34
C GLN A 390 -7.73 16.96 -10.98
N GLY A 391 -7.47 16.17 -9.94
CA GLY A 391 -7.93 16.47 -8.58
C GLY A 391 -7.24 17.69 -7.96
N ARG A 392 -5.93 17.84 -8.21
CA ARG A 392 -5.14 19.01 -7.76
C ARG A 392 -5.57 20.30 -8.45
N LYS A 393 -6.00 20.25 -9.71
CA LYS A 393 -6.57 21.40 -10.46
C LYS A 393 -7.87 21.96 -9.87
N LEU A 394 -8.50 21.27 -8.91
CA LEU A 394 -9.71 21.76 -8.23
C LEU A 394 -9.40 22.86 -7.20
N PHE A 395 -8.11 23.03 -6.87
CA PHE A 395 -7.59 24.10 -6.03
C PHE A 395 -7.17 25.31 -6.89
N PRO A 396 -7.27 26.54 -6.36
CA PRO A 396 -7.59 26.87 -4.97
C PRO A 396 -9.10 26.89 -4.66
N ILE A 397 -9.45 26.79 -3.36
CA ILE A 397 -10.84 26.66 -2.88
C ILE A 397 -11.22 27.84 -1.99
N LYS A 398 -12.38 28.46 -2.27
CA LYS A 398 -12.96 29.52 -1.44
C LYS A 398 -13.80 28.93 -0.30
N LEU A 399 -13.41 29.19 0.94
CA LEU A 399 -14.20 28.83 2.13
C LEU A 399 -15.19 29.95 2.50
N LYS A 400 -16.34 29.60 3.09
CA LYS A 400 -17.37 30.60 3.45
C LYS A 400 -16.93 31.53 4.58
N ASN A 401 -16.05 31.05 5.47
CA ASN A 401 -15.67 31.74 6.70
C ASN A 401 -14.26 32.39 6.63
N ARG A 402 -13.57 32.29 5.49
CA ARG A 402 -12.25 32.92 5.27
C ARG A 402 -12.32 33.79 4.02
N LYS A 403 -11.65 34.95 4.07
CA LYS A 403 -11.54 35.86 2.91
C LYS A 403 -10.59 35.29 1.85
N ASP A 404 -9.57 34.56 2.28
CA ASP A 404 -8.52 34.02 1.41
C ASP A 404 -8.89 32.66 0.81
N LEU A 405 -8.37 32.41 -0.38
CA LEU A 405 -8.49 31.12 -1.05
C LEU A 405 -7.50 30.13 -0.45
N VAL A 406 -7.95 28.92 -0.12
CA VAL A 406 -7.08 27.83 0.35
C VAL A 406 -6.42 27.20 -0.86
N THR A 407 -5.10 27.38 -0.99
CA THR A 407 -4.29 26.75 -2.04
C THR A 407 -4.01 25.27 -1.73
N LEU A 408 -3.48 24.54 -2.70
CA LEU A 408 -3.01 23.16 -2.49
C LEU A 408 -1.93 23.12 -1.39
N THR A 409 -1.00 24.07 -1.44
CA THR A 409 0.08 24.22 -0.47
C THR A 409 -0.45 24.48 0.93
N ASP A 410 -1.43 25.37 1.10
CA ASP A 410 -2.05 25.64 2.41
C ASP A 410 -2.71 24.38 3.00
N LEU A 411 -3.35 23.56 2.15
CA LEU A 411 -3.94 22.30 2.60
C LEU A 411 -2.88 21.29 3.06
N LEU A 412 -1.74 21.22 2.37
CA LEU A 412 -0.65 20.32 2.75
C LEU A 412 0.04 20.81 4.02
N VAL A 413 0.24 22.12 4.18
CA VAL A 413 0.71 22.71 5.44
C VAL A 413 -0.26 22.36 6.57
N LEU A 414 -1.58 22.49 6.35
CA LEU A 414 -2.58 22.08 7.33
C LEU A 414 -2.46 20.60 7.72
N PHE A 415 -2.24 19.71 6.74
CA PHE A 415 -2.00 18.29 7.01
C PHE A 415 -0.73 18.08 7.85
N THR A 416 0.39 18.69 7.47
CA THR A 416 1.63 18.59 8.27
C THR A 416 1.44 19.10 9.70
N GLN A 417 0.72 20.21 9.89
CA GLN A 417 0.41 20.77 11.19
C GLN A 417 -0.48 19.84 12.03
N LEU A 418 -1.47 19.18 11.44
CA LEU A 418 -2.32 18.22 12.13
C LEU A 418 -1.54 17.04 12.75
N ILE A 419 -0.36 16.70 12.23
CA ILE A 419 0.49 15.64 12.81
C ILE A 419 0.93 15.99 14.23
N TYR A 420 1.32 17.26 14.47
CA TYR A 420 1.88 17.68 15.74
C TYR A 420 0.95 18.58 16.57
N TYR A 421 -0.13 19.14 16.01
CA TYR A 421 -1.18 19.84 16.75
C TYR A 421 -2.29 18.92 17.27
N SER A 422 -2.47 17.74 16.68
CA SER A 422 -3.45 16.78 17.18
C SER A 422 -3.12 16.34 18.61
N PRO A 423 -4.11 16.24 19.52
CA PRO A 423 -3.90 15.61 20.81
C PRO A 423 -3.45 14.16 20.62
N SER A 424 -2.45 13.74 21.39
CA SER A 424 -2.00 12.34 21.40
C SER A 424 -3.06 11.51 22.11
N CYS A 425 -3.72 10.59 21.40
CA CYS A 425 -4.70 9.70 22.02
C CYS A 425 -3.97 8.86 23.10
N PRO A 426 -4.48 8.79 24.35
CA PRO A 426 -3.86 7.96 25.37
C PRO A 426 -3.81 6.51 24.88
N LYS A 427 -2.66 5.84 25.11
CA LYS A 427 -2.41 4.45 24.71
C LYS A 427 -3.59 3.57 25.13
N MET A 428 -4.46 3.22 24.18
CA MET A 428 -5.44 2.17 24.36
C MET A 428 -4.61 0.89 24.35
N THR A 429 -4.55 0.21 25.51
CA THR A 429 -3.76 -1.00 25.74
C THR A 429 -3.86 -1.96 24.55
N SER A 430 -2.69 -2.43 24.11
CA SER A 430 -2.45 -3.32 22.98
C SER A 430 -3.57 -4.33 22.72
N SER A 431 -4.26 -4.13 21.60
CA SER A 431 -5.07 -5.13 20.92
C SER A 431 -4.63 -5.10 19.46
N VAL A 432 -4.09 -6.23 18.97
CA VAL A 432 -3.42 -6.41 17.67
C VAL A 432 -4.34 -6.17 16.46
N HIS A 433 -5.62 -5.83 16.68
CA HIS A 433 -6.63 -5.67 15.64
C HIS A 433 -7.44 -4.37 15.66
N LEU A 434 -7.08 -3.37 16.49
CA LEU A 434 -7.78 -2.07 16.44
C LEU A 434 -7.14 -1.18 15.38
N GLU A 435 -7.89 -0.84 14.33
CA GLU A 435 -7.46 0.15 13.35
C GLU A 435 -7.18 1.50 14.06
N ASN A 436 -5.94 1.98 14.00
CA ASN A 436 -5.55 3.23 14.64
C ASN A 436 -6.15 4.43 13.88
N TYR A 437 -7.31 4.89 14.32
CA TYR A 437 -8.00 6.10 13.86
C TYR A 437 -7.41 7.39 14.46
N SER A 438 -6.13 7.43 14.86
CA SER A 438 -5.54 8.67 15.38
C SER A 438 -5.30 9.68 14.24
N PRO A 439 -5.51 11.00 14.45
CA PRO A 439 -5.42 12.00 13.38
C PRO A 439 -4.03 12.05 12.77
N ALA A 440 -3.00 12.07 13.61
CA ALA A 440 -1.61 12.09 13.18
C ALA A 440 -1.27 10.87 12.30
N ASN A 441 -1.73 9.67 12.66
CA ASN A 441 -1.51 8.47 11.86
C ASN A 441 -2.26 8.52 10.53
N MET A 442 -3.53 8.97 10.55
CA MET A 442 -4.34 9.07 9.33
C MET A 442 -3.77 10.10 8.35
N VAL A 443 -3.30 11.25 8.85
CA VAL A 443 -2.64 12.26 8.03
C VAL A 443 -1.30 11.74 7.50
N THR A 444 -0.51 11.08 8.34
CA THR A 444 0.75 10.46 7.92
C THR A 444 0.52 9.45 6.79
N GLU A 445 -0.52 8.62 6.89
CA GLU A 445 -0.86 7.66 5.83
C GLU A 445 -1.23 8.36 4.52
N VAL A 446 -1.97 9.47 4.58
CA VAL A 446 -2.25 10.29 3.38
C VAL A 446 -0.95 10.83 2.78
N LEU A 447 -0.08 11.46 3.58
CA LEU A 447 1.18 12.02 3.10
C LEU A 447 2.13 10.95 2.56
N ARG A 448 2.18 9.76 3.17
CA ARG A 448 2.92 8.59 2.65
C ARG A 448 2.48 8.20 1.26
N ILE A 449 1.16 8.11 1.04
CA ILE A 449 0.60 7.76 -0.28
C ILE A 449 1.01 8.81 -1.33
N LEU A 450 1.08 10.09 -0.95
CA LEU A 450 1.54 11.15 -1.85
C LEU A 450 3.05 11.04 -2.13
N CYS A 451 3.88 10.70 -1.13
CA CYS A 451 5.32 10.45 -1.32
C CYS A 451 5.59 9.29 -2.28
N ASP A 452 4.78 8.22 -2.22
CA ASP A 452 5.00 6.99 -2.99
C ASP A 452 4.70 7.15 -4.49
N GLN A 453 4.19 8.31 -4.92
CA GLN A 453 3.87 8.62 -6.33
C GLN A 453 4.70 9.82 -6.79
N LYS A 454 5.71 9.58 -7.65
CA LYS A 454 6.70 10.61 -8.08
C LYS A 454 6.06 11.92 -8.53
N GLU A 455 5.14 11.86 -9.49
CA GLU A 455 4.47 13.05 -10.07
C GLU A 455 3.67 13.84 -9.02
N CYS A 456 3.02 13.13 -8.09
CA CYS A 456 2.26 13.75 -7.03
C CYS A 456 3.17 14.37 -5.97
N ALA A 457 4.26 13.70 -5.60
CA ALA A 457 5.21 14.17 -4.62
C ALA A 457 5.85 15.50 -5.05
N ILE A 458 6.20 15.64 -6.34
CA ILE A 458 6.79 16.85 -6.91
C ILE A 458 5.83 18.04 -6.77
N GLU A 459 4.58 17.92 -7.19
CA GLU A 459 3.62 19.04 -7.16
C GLU A 459 3.07 19.35 -5.74
N CYS A 460 3.06 18.36 -4.85
CA CYS A 460 2.50 18.50 -3.50
C CYS A 460 3.58 18.77 -2.45
N LEU A 461 4.52 17.85 -2.29
CA LEU A 461 5.39 17.76 -1.11
C LEU A 461 6.75 18.40 -1.32
N TYR A 462 7.27 18.42 -2.54
CA TYR A 462 8.56 19.03 -2.86
C TYR A 462 8.42 20.54 -3.05
N ASN A 463 7.89 21.20 -2.01
CA ASN A 463 7.73 22.63 -1.92
C ASN A 463 8.36 23.11 -0.60
N ASN A 464 9.13 24.20 -0.64
CA ASN A 464 9.82 24.74 0.53
C ASN A 464 8.87 24.98 1.71
N THR A 465 7.68 25.53 1.45
CA THR A 465 6.72 25.84 2.53
C THR A 465 6.22 24.59 3.26
N VAL A 466 6.07 23.47 2.56
CA VAL A 466 5.67 22.18 3.14
C VAL A 466 6.83 21.57 3.92
N ILE A 467 8.05 21.65 3.41
CA ILE A 467 9.26 21.23 4.11
C ILE A 467 9.45 22.04 5.40
N GLU A 468 9.34 23.37 5.34
CA GLU A 468 9.41 24.24 6.51
C GLU A 468 8.32 23.90 7.55
N ALA A 469 7.10 23.58 7.11
CA ALA A 469 6.04 23.15 8.01
C ALA A 469 6.33 21.81 8.70
N LEU A 470 7.03 20.88 8.02
CA LEU A 470 7.52 19.62 8.60
C LEU A 470 8.70 19.84 9.56
N LEU A 471 9.58 20.80 9.28
CA LEU A 471 10.75 21.12 10.11
C LEU A 471 10.40 22.02 11.30
N GLN A 472 9.27 22.72 11.28
CA GLN A 472 8.86 23.66 12.32
C GLN A 472 8.86 23.06 13.75
N PRO A 473 8.35 21.83 14.00
CA PRO A 473 8.43 21.21 15.32
C PRO A 473 9.87 20.98 15.80
N ILE A 474 10.79 20.68 14.88
CA ILE A 474 12.21 20.49 15.16
C ILE A 474 12.84 21.83 15.54
N HIS A 475 12.57 22.90 14.78
CA HIS A 475 13.01 24.25 15.10
C HIS A 475 12.55 24.70 16.49
N ASN A 476 11.29 24.41 16.83
CA ASN A 476 10.72 24.77 18.14
C ASN A 476 11.44 24.04 19.29
N LEU A 477 11.72 22.74 19.13
CA LEU A 477 12.49 21.96 20.11
C LEU A 477 13.93 22.43 20.24
N MET A 478 14.57 22.81 19.13
CA MET A 478 15.95 23.29 19.11
C MET A 478 16.11 24.67 19.78
N LYS A 479 15.11 25.55 19.67
CA LYS A 479 15.12 26.89 20.29
C LYS A 479 14.83 26.89 21.80
N GLY A 480 14.35 25.78 22.38
CA GLY A 480 14.15 25.64 23.83
C GLY A 480 13.08 26.55 24.45
N THR A 481 12.21 27.16 23.63
CA THR A 481 11.20 28.12 24.10
C THR A 481 10.07 27.41 24.85
N LYS A 482 9.95 27.65 26.16
CA LYS A 482 8.90 27.10 27.05
C LYS A 482 7.45 27.47 26.67
N ALA A 483 7.25 28.31 25.65
CA ALA A 483 5.96 28.90 25.30
C ALA A 483 5.28 28.26 24.06
N VAL A 484 5.88 27.24 23.44
CA VAL A 484 5.36 26.62 22.22
C VAL A 484 4.77 25.24 22.55
N PRO A 485 3.59 24.87 22.01
CA PRO A 485 2.93 23.61 22.33
C PRO A 485 3.87 22.41 22.08
N TYR A 486 4.05 21.58 23.11
CA TYR A 486 4.89 20.39 23.08
C TYR A 486 4.50 19.48 21.90
N CYS A 487 5.50 19.10 21.09
CA CYS A 487 5.35 18.09 20.06
C CYS A 487 5.55 16.71 20.70
N SER A 488 4.64 15.76 20.45
CA SER A 488 4.76 14.41 20.99
C SER A 488 5.83 13.61 20.25
N GLU A 489 6.37 12.59 20.93
CA GLU A 489 7.36 11.68 20.34
C GLU A 489 6.79 10.91 19.13
N THR A 490 5.50 10.56 19.19
CA THR A 490 4.80 9.92 18.07
C THR A 490 4.68 10.85 16.86
N ALA A 491 4.40 12.13 17.07
CA ALA A 491 4.38 13.13 15.99
C ALA A 491 5.77 13.30 15.36
N LEU A 492 6.83 13.32 16.17
CA LEU A 492 8.21 13.35 15.70
C LEU A 492 8.57 12.13 14.84
N ILE A 493 8.14 10.92 15.24
CA ILE A 493 8.34 9.69 14.46
C ILE A 493 7.59 9.79 13.11
N HIS A 494 6.36 10.30 13.11
CA HIS A 494 5.59 10.51 11.88
C HIS A 494 6.25 11.52 10.93
N ILE A 495 6.76 12.64 11.47
CA ILE A 495 7.49 13.65 10.70
C ILE A 495 8.77 13.04 10.10
N ALA A 496 9.56 12.34 10.91
CA ALA A 496 10.78 11.68 10.46
C ALA A 496 10.51 10.66 9.35
N ASP A 497 9.44 9.87 9.45
CA ASP A 497 9.09 8.92 8.38
C ASP A 497 8.72 9.61 7.06
N ILE A 498 8.00 10.75 7.09
CA ILE A 498 7.72 11.53 5.89
C ILE A 498 9.01 12.12 5.31
N LEU A 499 9.85 12.73 6.15
CA LEU A 499 11.13 13.31 5.73
C LEU A 499 12.08 12.25 5.14
N ALA A 500 12.13 11.05 5.71
CA ALA A 500 12.93 9.95 5.19
C ALA A 500 12.46 9.55 3.78
N ARG A 501 11.14 9.52 3.53
CA ARG A 501 10.60 9.25 2.19
C ARG A 501 10.95 10.34 1.19
N ILE A 502 10.86 11.61 1.60
CA ILE A 502 11.25 12.75 0.77
C ILE A 502 12.75 12.67 0.42
N ALA A 503 13.61 12.40 1.41
CA ALA A 503 15.05 12.27 1.23
C ALA A 503 15.47 11.04 0.41
N SER A 504 14.61 10.02 0.29
CA SER A 504 14.91 8.80 -0.47
C SER A 504 14.76 8.98 -2.00
N VAL A 505 14.17 10.09 -2.44
CA VAL A 505 13.95 10.43 -3.85
C VAL A 505 14.84 11.61 -4.22
N GLU A 506 15.43 11.60 -5.42
CA GLU A 506 16.40 12.59 -5.88
C GLU A 506 15.88 14.03 -5.80
N GLU A 507 14.69 14.31 -6.34
CA GLU A 507 14.12 15.67 -6.33
C GLU A 507 13.83 16.18 -4.91
N GLY A 508 13.36 15.30 -4.02
CA GLY A 508 13.11 15.63 -2.62
C GLY A 508 14.38 15.83 -1.81
N LEU A 509 15.43 15.03 -2.08
CA LEU A 509 16.75 15.19 -1.49
C LEU A 509 17.38 16.51 -1.90
N ILE A 510 17.36 16.85 -3.20
CA ILE A 510 17.86 18.11 -3.73
C ILE A 510 17.22 19.31 -3.00
N LEU A 511 15.90 19.27 -2.81
CA LEU A 511 15.18 20.30 -2.06
C LEU A 511 15.64 20.40 -0.60
N LEU A 512 15.89 19.28 0.08
CA LEU A 512 16.41 19.29 1.45
C LEU A 512 17.84 19.83 1.54
N LEU A 513 18.67 19.60 0.52
CA LEU A 513 20.07 20.04 0.48
C LEU A 513 20.23 21.52 0.11
N TYR A 514 19.40 22.04 -0.79
CA TYR A 514 19.62 23.37 -1.38
C TYR A 514 18.41 24.31 -1.30
N GLY A 515 17.22 23.80 -0.99
CA GLY A 515 15.95 24.55 -1.11
C GLY A 515 15.57 24.82 -2.57
N GLU A 516 14.49 25.57 -2.79
CA GLU A 516 14.04 25.97 -4.16
C GLU A 516 15.04 26.88 -4.90
N ASN A 517 15.96 27.55 -4.21
CA ASN A 517 16.91 28.49 -4.82
C ASN A 517 18.33 27.91 -4.84
N MET A 518 18.67 27.19 -5.91
CA MET A 518 20.02 26.72 -6.21
C MET A 518 21.08 27.84 -6.26
N ASN A 519 20.66 29.10 -6.44
CA ASN A 519 21.55 30.22 -6.81
C ASN A 519 21.70 31.31 -5.73
N SER A 520 21.10 31.19 -4.54
CA SER A 520 21.29 32.22 -3.50
C SER A 520 22.54 31.94 -2.66
N SER A 521 23.68 32.45 -3.13
CA SER A 521 24.93 32.54 -2.38
C SER A 521 24.93 33.65 -1.30
N GLU A 522 23.76 34.13 -0.88
CA GLU A 522 23.63 35.23 0.07
C GLU A 522 22.84 34.81 1.31
N GLY A 523 23.58 34.51 2.38
CA GLY A 523 23.06 34.24 3.72
C GLY A 523 23.07 32.76 4.10
N LYS A 524 23.80 32.41 5.16
CA LYS A 524 23.83 31.07 5.78
C LYS A 524 22.49 30.72 6.45
N SER A 525 21.39 30.62 5.69
CA SER A 525 20.19 29.95 6.20
C SER A 525 20.50 28.46 6.30
N LEU A 526 20.23 27.86 7.45
CA LEU A 526 20.34 26.41 7.64
C LEU A 526 19.37 25.72 6.68
N THR A 527 19.90 24.81 5.85
CA THR A 527 19.09 24.01 4.92
C THR A 527 18.27 22.98 5.69
N GLY A 528 17.28 22.35 5.03
CA GLY A 528 16.50 21.29 5.68
C GLY A 528 17.40 20.14 6.17
N ALA A 529 18.40 19.77 5.38
CA ALA A 529 19.40 18.78 5.75
C ALA A 529 20.23 19.21 6.97
N ASP A 530 20.63 20.49 7.06
CA ASP A 530 21.35 21.02 8.22
C ASP A 530 20.53 20.92 9.51
N VAL A 531 19.25 21.31 9.45
CA VAL A 531 18.33 21.27 10.60
C VAL A 531 18.15 19.84 11.09
N ILE A 532 17.91 18.90 10.16
CA ILE A 532 17.75 17.48 10.47
C ILE A 532 19.04 16.92 11.10
N ALA A 533 20.21 17.23 10.55
CA ALA A 533 21.48 16.70 11.04
C ALA A 533 21.87 17.27 12.41
N GLN A 534 21.64 18.55 12.65
CA GLN A 534 21.85 19.17 13.97
C GLN A 534 20.94 18.54 15.02
N PHE A 535 19.68 18.33 14.69
CA PHE A 535 18.73 17.72 15.60
C PHE A 535 19.08 16.24 15.89
N SER A 536 19.40 15.47 14.86
CA SER A 536 19.84 14.07 15.00
C SER A 536 21.11 13.95 15.85
N LYS A 537 22.10 14.83 15.63
CA LYS A 537 23.30 14.87 16.45
C LYS A 537 22.95 15.15 17.91
N LYS A 538 22.12 16.16 18.17
CA LYS A 538 21.68 16.52 19.52
C LYS A 538 20.95 15.35 20.19
N LEU A 539 20.08 14.65 19.47
CA LEU A 539 19.38 13.45 19.96
C LEU A 539 20.35 12.31 20.34
N LEU A 540 21.46 12.14 19.61
CA LEU A 540 22.45 11.11 19.86
C LEU A 540 23.40 11.47 21.00
N ASP A 541 23.90 12.72 21.03
CA ASP A 541 24.94 13.19 21.95
C ASP A 541 24.38 13.66 23.31
N GLU A 542 23.18 14.24 23.33
CA GLU A 542 22.55 14.84 24.52
C GLU A 542 21.26 14.10 24.90
N ASP A 543 21.04 13.93 26.21
CA ASP A 543 19.70 13.57 26.69
C ASP A 543 18.86 14.86 26.72
N ILE A 544 17.96 14.99 25.75
CA ILE A 544 17.00 16.10 25.74
C ILE A 544 16.11 15.94 26.98
N SER A 545 16.18 16.91 27.91
CA SER A 545 15.48 16.88 29.20
C SER A 545 13.96 16.68 29.11
N ILE A 546 13.37 16.96 27.94
CA ILE A 546 11.95 16.79 27.63
C ILE A 546 11.57 15.31 27.48
N PHE A 547 12.50 14.46 27.03
CA PHE A 547 12.26 13.04 26.73
C PHE A 547 12.98 12.09 27.71
N SER A 548 13.62 12.62 28.76
CA SER A 548 14.33 11.83 29.75
C SER A 548 13.40 10.82 30.43
N GLY A 549 13.70 9.52 30.27
CA GLY A 549 12.95 8.42 30.87
C GLY A 549 11.80 7.87 30.02
N SER A 550 11.60 8.34 28.78
CA SER A 550 10.57 7.79 27.89
C SER A 550 11.03 6.54 27.13
N GLU A 551 10.18 5.51 27.10
CA GLU A 551 10.38 4.29 26.30
C GLU A 551 10.42 4.57 24.77
N MET A 552 9.80 5.67 24.31
CA MET A 552 9.74 6.02 22.88
C MET A 552 10.99 6.75 22.40
N PHE A 553 11.83 7.25 23.31
CA PHE A 553 12.98 8.07 22.96
C PHE A 553 13.98 7.37 22.01
N PRO A 554 14.35 6.08 22.20
CA PRO A 554 15.18 5.35 21.23
C PRO A 554 14.54 5.25 19.84
N VAL A 555 13.21 5.13 19.77
CA VAL A 555 12.48 5.08 18.49
C VAL A 555 12.54 6.43 17.78
N VAL A 556 12.46 7.55 18.52
CA VAL A 556 12.66 8.90 17.96
C VAL A 556 14.10 9.06 17.44
N LYS A 557 15.12 8.61 18.20
CA LYS A 557 16.52 8.63 17.74
C LYS A 557 16.66 7.87 16.42
N GLY A 558 16.18 6.63 16.38
CA GLY A 558 16.22 5.79 15.18
C GLY A 558 15.47 6.34 13.98
N ALA A 559 14.33 7.01 14.21
CA ALA A 559 13.58 7.63 13.13
C ALA A 559 14.39 8.76 12.46
N PHE A 560 15.05 9.61 13.25
CA PHE A 560 15.85 10.73 12.73
C PHE A 560 17.23 10.31 12.19
N THR A 561 17.88 9.30 12.76
CA THR A 561 19.07 8.70 12.15
C THR A 561 18.73 8.07 10.80
N SER A 562 17.58 7.42 10.69
CA SER A 562 17.06 6.89 9.43
C SER A 562 16.83 7.99 8.37
N VAL A 563 16.40 9.20 8.74
CA VAL A 563 16.33 10.33 7.80
C VAL A 563 17.72 10.70 7.32
N CYS A 564 18.67 10.89 8.25
CA CYS A 564 20.06 11.24 7.92
C CYS A 564 20.69 10.20 7.00
N ARG A 565 20.38 8.92 7.21
CA ARG A 565 20.82 7.79 6.38
C ARG A 565 20.42 7.93 4.92
N GLN A 566 19.22 8.40 4.63
CA GLN A 566 18.81 8.65 3.25
C GLN A 566 19.64 9.77 2.61
N ILE A 567 20.05 10.75 3.40
CA ILE A 567 20.84 11.90 2.95
C ILE A 567 22.32 11.51 2.73
N TYR A 568 23.02 11.01 3.76
CA TYR A 568 24.44 10.65 3.66
C TYR A 568 24.71 9.39 2.81
N GLY A 569 23.65 8.64 2.44
CA GLY A 569 23.73 7.55 1.48
C GLY A 569 24.08 8.01 0.06
N THR A 570 24.12 9.32 -0.20
CA THR A 570 24.54 9.93 -1.47
C THR A 570 25.82 10.75 -1.29
N CYS A 571 26.62 10.91 -2.35
CA CYS A 571 27.87 11.68 -2.28
C CYS A 571 27.65 13.15 -1.92
N GLU A 572 26.65 13.80 -2.54
CA GLU A 572 26.30 15.20 -2.26
C GLU A 572 25.76 15.37 -0.83
N GLY A 573 24.81 14.53 -0.42
CA GLY A 573 24.26 14.59 0.92
C GLY A 573 25.31 14.32 1.99
N LEU A 574 26.23 13.38 1.77
CA LEU A 574 27.35 13.17 2.69
C LEU A 574 28.23 14.42 2.79
N GLN A 575 28.52 15.10 1.67
CA GLN A 575 29.33 16.32 1.69
C GLN A 575 28.71 17.41 2.57
N VAL A 576 27.39 17.59 2.51
CA VAL A 576 26.65 18.53 3.37
C VAL A 576 26.67 18.08 4.83
N LEU A 577 26.56 16.77 5.10
CA LEU A 577 26.46 16.26 6.48
C LEU A 577 27.80 16.03 7.20
N VAL A 578 28.94 16.04 6.50
CA VAL A 578 30.28 15.85 7.07
C VAL A 578 30.57 16.76 8.29
N PRO A 579 30.25 18.07 8.30
CA PRO A 579 30.54 18.96 9.43
C PRO A 579 29.87 18.54 10.75
N TYR A 580 28.79 17.75 10.70
CA TYR A 580 28.07 17.31 11.89
C TYR A 580 28.73 16.10 12.56
N SER A 581 29.61 15.37 11.87
CA SER A 581 30.30 14.17 12.37
C SER A 581 29.34 13.09 12.89
N LEU A 582 28.23 12.86 12.20
CA LEU A 582 27.22 11.88 12.62
C LEU A 582 27.78 10.47 12.83
N HIS A 583 28.76 10.04 12.04
CA HIS A 583 29.46 8.76 12.21
C HIS A 583 30.10 8.61 13.60
N GLU A 584 30.65 9.68 14.18
CA GLU A 584 31.22 9.70 15.54
C GLU A 584 30.14 9.62 16.61
N SER A 585 29.02 10.33 16.43
CA SER A 585 27.89 10.30 17.38
C SER A 585 27.20 8.92 17.38
N ILE A 586 26.99 8.33 16.20
CA ILE A 586 26.37 7.01 16.05
C ILE A 586 27.28 5.92 16.64
N VAL A 587 28.59 5.93 16.38
CA VAL A 587 29.49 4.91 16.96
C VAL A 587 29.58 5.04 18.48
N LYS A 588 29.53 6.25 19.05
CA LYS A 588 29.47 6.45 20.51
C LYS A 588 28.19 5.89 21.09
N ALA A 589 27.05 6.14 20.45
CA ALA A 589 25.77 5.58 20.85
C ALA A 589 25.79 4.04 20.77
N TRP A 590 26.34 3.47 19.69
CA TRP A 590 26.47 2.03 19.51
C TRP A 590 27.36 1.41 20.59
N LYS A 591 28.56 1.96 20.85
CA LYS A 591 29.44 1.47 21.93
C LYS A 591 28.76 1.48 23.29
N LYS A 592 27.97 2.53 23.60
CA LYS A 592 27.18 2.60 24.83
C LYS A 592 26.09 1.53 24.89
N THR A 593 25.38 1.28 23.79
CA THR A 593 24.31 0.28 23.71
C THR A 593 24.87 -1.16 23.74
N SER A 594 25.97 -1.41 23.05
CA SER A 594 26.62 -2.73 23.00
C SER A 594 27.09 -3.19 24.38
N LEU A 595 27.66 -2.28 25.19
CA LEU A 595 28.00 -2.56 26.60
C LEU A 595 26.78 -2.91 27.48
N LEU A 596 25.58 -2.47 27.12
CA LEU A 596 24.34 -2.83 27.81
C LEU A 596 23.81 -4.18 27.33
N SER A 597 23.95 -4.45 26.03
CA SER A 597 23.61 -5.70 25.36
C SER A 597 24.42 -6.89 25.91
N GLU A 598 25.74 -6.74 26.05
CA GLU A 598 26.64 -7.76 26.61
C GLU A 598 26.34 -8.12 28.08
N ARG A 599 25.68 -7.23 28.83
CA ARG A 599 25.32 -7.44 30.24
C ARG A 599 24.01 -8.23 30.41
N ILE A 600 23.29 -8.51 29.33
CA ILE A 600 22.06 -9.30 29.36
C ILE A 600 22.48 -10.78 29.46
N PRO A 601 22.17 -11.49 30.56
CA PRO A 601 22.53 -12.89 30.69
C PRO A 601 21.80 -13.74 29.66
N THR A 602 22.47 -14.76 29.12
CA THR A 602 21.84 -15.79 28.29
C THR A 602 20.68 -16.40 29.09
N PRO A 603 19.44 -16.41 28.58
CA PRO A 603 18.31 -16.93 29.35
C PRO A 603 18.54 -18.41 29.65
N VAL A 604 18.51 -18.75 30.94
CA VAL A 604 18.55 -20.14 31.41
C VAL A 604 17.18 -20.76 31.11
N GLU A 605 17.15 -21.89 30.41
CA GLU A 605 15.90 -22.64 30.20
C GLU A 605 15.25 -22.97 31.56
N GLY A 606 14.06 -22.39 31.82
CA GLY A 606 13.19 -22.81 32.93
C GLY A 606 12.82 -21.78 34.00
N SER A 607 13.08 -20.47 33.84
CA SER A 607 12.62 -19.45 34.81
C SER A 607 11.43 -18.61 34.31
N ASP A 608 10.24 -18.81 34.90
CA ASP A 608 8.95 -18.18 34.51
C ASP A 608 8.77 -16.69 34.88
N SER A 609 9.81 -15.85 34.76
CA SER A 609 9.73 -14.39 35.07
C SER A 609 9.95 -13.48 33.84
N ILE A 610 9.39 -13.85 32.69
CA ILE A 610 9.89 -13.42 31.37
C ILE A 610 9.15 -12.23 30.71
N SER A 611 7.99 -11.76 31.15
CA SER A 611 7.21 -10.84 30.28
C SER A 611 7.76 -9.41 30.11
N SER A 612 8.37 -8.79 31.14
CA SER A 612 8.90 -7.41 31.03
C SER A 612 10.39 -7.34 30.69
N VAL A 613 11.20 -8.23 31.27
CA VAL A 613 12.66 -8.27 31.06
C VAL A 613 13.02 -8.74 29.64
N SER A 614 12.18 -9.56 29.00
CA SER A 614 12.37 -9.97 27.60
C SER A 614 12.10 -8.85 26.60
N GLN A 615 11.15 -7.95 26.88
CA GLN A 615 10.81 -6.87 25.96
C GLN A 615 11.90 -5.77 25.96
N GLU A 616 12.43 -5.43 27.13
CA GLU A 616 13.51 -4.43 27.25
C GLU A 616 14.81 -4.92 26.60
N SER A 617 15.17 -6.18 26.82
CA SER A 617 16.31 -6.82 26.16
C SER A 617 16.15 -6.89 24.63
N GLN A 618 14.97 -7.25 24.13
CA GLN A 618 14.68 -7.22 22.69
C GLN A 618 14.77 -5.80 22.10
N ASN A 619 14.29 -4.78 22.83
CA ASN A 619 14.37 -3.39 22.38
C ASN A 619 15.82 -2.88 22.30
N ILE A 620 16.67 -3.28 23.25
CA ILE A 620 18.10 -2.95 23.27
C ILE A 620 18.82 -3.59 22.07
N MET A 621 18.56 -4.88 21.81
CA MET A 621 19.13 -5.59 20.64
C MET A 621 18.68 -4.94 19.33
N ALA A 622 17.39 -4.64 19.18
CA ALA A 622 16.87 -3.99 17.97
C ALA A 622 17.47 -2.59 17.76
N TRP A 623 17.73 -1.85 18.85
CA TRP A 623 18.39 -0.55 18.79
C TRP A 623 19.87 -0.67 18.38
N GLU A 624 20.58 -1.67 18.91
CA GLU A 624 21.97 -1.98 18.51
C GLU A 624 22.06 -2.30 17.01
N GLU A 625 21.17 -3.17 16.52
CA GLU A 625 21.10 -3.52 15.09
C GLU A 625 20.81 -2.31 14.20
N ASN A 626 19.90 -1.41 14.61
CA ASN A 626 19.60 -0.18 13.87
C ASN A 626 20.83 0.75 13.78
N LEU A 627 21.59 0.89 14.87
CA LEU A 627 22.80 1.71 14.88
C LEU A 627 23.92 1.14 14.00
N LEU A 628 24.07 -0.19 13.98
CA LEU A 628 24.99 -0.88 13.06
C LEU A 628 24.58 -0.70 11.60
N ASP A 629 23.28 -0.79 11.30
CA ASP A 629 22.77 -0.50 9.95
C ASP A 629 23.02 0.96 9.56
N ASP A 630 22.77 1.92 10.46
CA ASP A 630 23.06 3.34 10.21
C ASP A 630 24.56 3.56 9.91
N LEU A 631 25.47 2.97 10.68
CA LEU A 631 26.92 3.02 10.43
C LEU A 631 27.30 2.39 9.09
N LEU A 632 26.76 1.21 8.79
CA LEU A 632 27.03 0.48 7.56
C LEU A 632 26.64 1.28 6.32
N ASN A 633 25.55 2.04 6.38
CA ASN A 633 25.10 2.87 5.25
C ASN A 633 26.06 4.02 4.89
N PHE A 634 27.02 4.39 5.74
CA PHE A 634 28.11 5.28 5.32
C PHE A 634 28.95 4.65 4.21
N ALA A 635 29.07 3.31 4.18
CA ALA A 635 29.73 2.59 3.11
C ALA A 635 28.97 2.63 1.78
N ALA A 636 27.82 3.32 1.67
CA ALA A 636 27.17 3.57 0.38
C ALA A 636 27.96 4.56 -0.50
N THR A 637 28.94 5.28 0.08
CA THR A 637 29.82 6.19 -0.67
C THR A 637 31.29 5.90 -0.36
N PRO A 638 32.23 6.16 -1.28
CA PRO A 638 33.66 5.94 -1.03
C PRO A 638 34.20 6.76 0.15
N LYS A 639 33.81 8.03 0.26
CA LYS A 639 34.22 8.90 1.36
C LYS A 639 33.60 8.45 2.70
N GLY A 640 32.35 8.01 2.68
CA GLY A 640 31.66 7.51 3.86
C GLY A 640 32.28 6.20 4.38
N LEU A 641 32.71 5.29 3.50
CA LEU A 641 33.47 4.10 3.89
C LEU A 641 34.76 4.46 4.65
N LEU A 642 35.49 5.48 4.20
CA LEU A 642 36.68 5.95 4.92
C LEU A 642 36.34 6.55 6.29
N LEU A 643 35.20 7.22 6.42
CA LEU A 643 34.72 7.71 7.73
C LEU A 643 34.35 6.54 8.65
N LEU A 644 33.64 5.53 8.12
CA LEU A 644 33.31 4.30 8.86
C LEU A 644 34.58 3.56 9.32
N GLN A 645 35.61 3.47 8.47
CA GLN A 645 36.87 2.85 8.85
C GLN A 645 37.54 3.58 10.02
N ARG A 646 37.45 4.92 10.07
CA ARG A 646 38.01 5.73 11.16
C ARG A 646 37.30 5.53 12.51
N THR A 647 36.03 5.13 12.51
CA THR A 647 35.30 4.88 13.77
C THR A 647 35.74 3.59 14.47
N GLY A 648 36.39 2.69 13.71
CA GLY A 648 36.82 1.37 14.18
C GLY A 648 35.70 0.32 14.22
N ALA A 649 34.49 0.62 13.74
CA ALA A 649 33.34 -0.29 13.79
C ALA A 649 33.12 -1.10 12.49
N LEU A 650 34.09 -1.09 11.56
CA LEU A 650 33.95 -1.69 10.23
C LEU A 650 33.71 -3.19 10.30
N ASN A 651 34.43 -3.90 11.17
CA ASN A 651 34.33 -5.36 11.27
C ASN A 651 32.97 -5.80 11.80
N GLU A 652 32.46 -5.10 12.80
CA GLU A 652 31.14 -5.34 13.40
C GLU A 652 30.03 -5.03 12.39
N CYS A 653 30.14 -3.94 11.63
CA CYS A 653 29.19 -3.59 10.56
C CYS A 653 29.18 -4.65 9.45
N VAL A 654 30.34 -5.15 9.02
CA VAL A 654 30.44 -6.19 7.98
C VAL A 654 29.92 -7.54 8.48
N THR A 655 30.17 -7.87 9.75
CA THR A 655 29.63 -9.08 10.38
C THR A 655 28.10 -9.00 10.50
N PHE A 656 27.59 -7.85 10.90
CA PHE A 656 26.15 -7.56 10.91
C PHE A 656 25.54 -7.71 9.51
N MET A 657 26.16 -7.09 8.50
CA MET A 657 25.75 -7.21 7.09
C MET A 657 25.67 -8.68 6.64
N PHE A 658 26.67 -9.48 6.97
CA PHE A 658 26.68 -10.91 6.66
C PHE A 658 25.57 -11.68 7.40
N SER A 659 25.32 -11.38 8.67
CA SER A 659 24.24 -12.02 9.43
C SER A 659 22.85 -11.76 8.83
N GLN A 660 22.63 -10.56 8.29
CA GLN A 660 21.40 -10.19 7.60
C GLN A 660 21.28 -10.87 6.23
N TYR A 661 22.38 -10.91 5.47
CA TYR A 661 22.46 -11.65 4.20
C TYR A 661 22.11 -13.14 4.39
N ALA A 662 22.70 -13.80 5.40
CA ALA A 662 22.47 -15.21 5.69
C ALA A 662 21.00 -15.51 6.06
N LYS A 663 20.32 -14.60 6.76
CA LYS A 663 18.90 -14.72 7.11
C LYS A 663 17.95 -14.45 5.92
N LYS A 664 18.47 -14.11 4.72
CA LYS A 664 17.71 -13.68 3.53
C LYS A 664 16.70 -12.55 3.84
N LEU A 665 16.96 -11.75 4.87
CA LEU A 665 16.09 -10.64 5.24
C LEU A 665 16.25 -9.55 4.18
N GLN A 666 15.16 -9.25 3.47
CA GLN A 666 15.12 -8.07 2.62
C GLN A 666 15.30 -6.85 3.51
N ILE A 667 16.30 -6.02 3.18
CA ILE A 667 16.52 -4.71 3.81
C ILE A 667 15.22 -3.91 3.70
N SER A 668 14.98 -3.06 4.70
CA SER A 668 13.91 -2.07 4.86
C SER A 668 13.00 -1.85 3.63
N ARG A 669 11.68 -1.69 3.88
CA ARG A 669 10.60 -1.49 2.89
C ARG A 669 10.89 -0.47 1.75
N HIS A 670 11.96 0.31 1.84
CA HIS A 670 12.36 1.40 0.96
C HIS A 670 13.60 1.12 0.08
N ARG A 671 14.32 -0.01 0.20
CA ARG A 671 15.37 -0.40 -0.78
C ARG A 671 15.38 -1.90 -1.07
N LYS A 672 15.12 -2.25 -2.35
CA LYS A 672 15.13 -3.64 -2.85
C LYS A 672 16.52 -4.23 -3.14
N PHE A 673 17.63 -3.48 -3.07
CA PHE A 673 18.95 -3.92 -3.60
C PHE A 673 20.21 -3.55 -2.76
N GLY A 674 20.10 -3.31 -1.45
CA GLY A 674 21.15 -2.57 -0.70
C GLY A 674 22.49 -3.27 -0.43
N TYR A 675 22.54 -4.56 -0.03
CA TYR A 675 23.79 -5.14 0.48
C TYR A 675 24.78 -5.57 -0.60
N GLU A 676 24.33 -5.90 -1.82
CA GLU A 676 25.24 -6.28 -2.91
C GLU A 676 26.15 -5.11 -3.31
N VAL A 677 25.60 -3.89 -3.38
CA VAL A 677 26.35 -2.65 -3.65
C VAL A 677 27.26 -2.28 -2.46
N LEU A 678 26.82 -2.53 -1.23
CA LEU A 678 27.64 -2.26 -0.05
C LEU A 678 28.83 -3.22 0.04
N VAL A 679 28.65 -4.51 -0.29
CA VAL A 679 29.74 -5.50 -0.32
C VAL A 679 30.83 -5.07 -1.29
N THR A 680 30.46 -4.67 -2.52
CA THR A 680 31.43 -4.25 -3.53
C THR A 680 32.14 -2.96 -3.12
N GLN A 681 31.41 -2.01 -2.53
CA GLN A 681 32.01 -0.78 -2.02
C GLN A 681 32.96 -1.06 -0.84
N VAL A 682 32.60 -1.92 0.11
CA VAL A 682 33.48 -2.33 1.23
C VAL A 682 34.75 -3.00 0.71
N ALA A 683 34.62 -3.88 -0.30
CA ALA A 683 35.73 -4.57 -0.94
C ALA A 683 36.73 -3.63 -1.65
N SER A 684 36.35 -2.37 -1.90
CA SER A 684 37.26 -1.37 -2.51
C SER A 684 38.42 -0.92 -1.61
N THR A 685 38.40 -1.26 -0.32
CA THR A 685 39.46 -0.91 0.64
C THR A 685 40.11 -2.16 1.23
N ALA A 686 41.41 -2.09 1.55
CA ALA A 686 42.13 -3.20 2.18
C ALA A 686 41.49 -3.65 3.51
N ALA A 687 41.12 -2.68 4.37
CA ALA A 687 40.45 -2.97 5.63
C ALA A 687 39.08 -3.64 5.43
N GLY A 688 38.31 -3.20 4.42
CA GLY A 688 37.03 -3.81 4.08
C GLY A 688 37.15 -5.21 3.47
N ALA A 689 38.15 -5.44 2.62
CA ALA A 689 38.44 -6.78 2.08
C ALA A 689 38.81 -7.78 3.19
N VAL A 690 39.64 -7.36 4.15
CA VAL A 690 39.95 -8.15 5.34
C VAL A 690 38.70 -8.41 6.17
N ALA A 691 37.86 -7.39 6.41
CA ALA A 691 36.61 -7.52 7.17
C ALA A 691 35.64 -8.53 6.53
N LEU A 692 35.52 -8.52 5.18
CA LEU A 692 34.71 -9.48 4.42
C LEU A 692 35.25 -10.92 4.51
N GLN A 693 36.57 -11.09 4.55
CA GLN A 693 37.18 -12.39 4.76
C GLN A 693 36.93 -12.89 6.19
N SER A 694 37.19 -12.06 7.21
CA SER A 694 37.07 -12.45 8.62
C SER A 694 35.63 -12.68 9.07
N SER A 695 34.64 -12.03 8.44
CA SER A 695 33.23 -12.23 8.77
C SER A 695 32.68 -13.59 8.30
N GLY A 696 33.40 -14.31 7.44
CA GLY A 696 32.94 -15.54 6.80
C GLY A 696 32.06 -15.32 5.57
N PHE A 697 31.86 -14.07 5.12
CA PHE A 697 31.08 -13.75 3.93
C PHE A 697 31.67 -14.42 2.67
N ILE A 698 32.99 -14.30 2.46
CA ILE A 698 33.68 -14.91 1.32
C ILE A 698 33.56 -16.44 1.38
N ASN A 699 33.76 -17.03 2.56
CA ASN A 699 33.62 -18.48 2.75
C ASN A 699 32.19 -18.96 2.44
N ALA A 700 31.17 -18.21 2.86
CA ALA A 700 29.78 -18.56 2.58
C ALA A 700 29.43 -18.50 1.08
N LEU A 701 29.91 -17.47 0.37
CA LEU A 701 29.76 -17.37 -1.10
C LEU A 701 30.42 -18.56 -1.80
N ILE A 702 31.63 -18.92 -1.37
CA ILE A 702 32.39 -20.04 -1.92
C ILE A 702 31.70 -21.37 -1.64
N THR A 703 31.20 -21.56 -0.42
CA THR A 703 30.45 -22.76 -0.03
C THR A 703 29.16 -22.89 -0.83
N GLU A 704 28.43 -21.78 -1.05
CA GLU A 704 27.22 -21.74 -1.87
C GLU A 704 27.52 -22.06 -3.35
N LEU A 705 28.60 -21.51 -3.90
CA LEU A 705 29.06 -21.86 -5.24
C LEU A 705 29.39 -23.35 -5.34
N TRP A 706 30.19 -23.86 -4.39
CA TRP A 706 30.63 -25.25 -4.36
C TRP A 706 29.45 -26.23 -4.29
N ALA A 707 28.43 -25.88 -3.50
CA ALA A 707 27.19 -26.64 -3.39
C ALA A 707 26.45 -26.77 -4.73
N ASN A 708 26.49 -25.72 -5.57
CA ASN A 708 25.82 -25.69 -6.86
C ASN A 708 26.61 -26.39 -7.97
N LEU A 709 27.95 -26.30 -7.94
CA LEU A 709 28.83 -26.91 -8.96
C LEU A 709 29.09 -28.39 -8.74
N GLU A 710 29.40 -28.78 -7.50
CA GLU A 710 29.84 -30.13 -7.17
C GLU A 710 28.70 -30.91 -6.52
N CYS A 711 28.62 -30.88 -5.19
CA CYS A 711 27.54 -31.41 -4.36
C CYS A 711 27.78 -30.86 -2.94
N GLY A 712 26.82 -30.17 -2.31
CA GLY A 712 27.00 -29.84 -0.90
C GLY A 712 25.94 -29.02 -0.17
N ARG A 713 24.95 -29.70 0.42
CA ARG A 713 24.46 -29.49 1.80
C ARG A 713 23.56 -30.66 2.26
N ASP A 714 22.95 -31.37 1.32
CA ASP A 714 22.05 -32.48 1.62
C ASP A 714 22.79 -33.82 1.68
N ASP A 715 22.71 -34.51 2.82
CA ASP A 715 23.05 -35.93 3.02
C ASP A 715 22.17 -36.89 2.18
N VAL A 716 21.47 -36.38 1.16
CA VAL A 716 20.72 -37.21 0.23
C VAL A 716 21.73 -37.86 -0.70
N ARG A 717 21.82 -39.20 -0.66
CA ARG A 717 22.60 -39.98 -1.63
C ARG A 717 22.23 -39.49 -3.03
N VAL A 718 23.15 -38.80 -3.69
CA VAL A 718 23.01 -38.42 -5.09
C VAL A 718 23.07 -39.71 -5.89
N THR A 719 21.89 -40.26 -6.21
CA THR A 719 21.79 -41.51 -6.96
C THR A 719 21.99 -41.30 -8.46
N HIS A 720 21.89 -40.05 -8.95
CA HIS A 720 22.06 -39.71 -10.36
C HIS A 720 22.66 -38.29 -10.51
N PRO A 721 23.66 -38.08 -11.38
CA PRO A 721 24.14 -36.74 -11.74
C PRO A 721 23.02 -35.96 -12.46
N ARG A 722 22.93 -34.63 -12.23
CA ARG A 722 21.93 -33.76 -12.88
C ARG A 722 22.17 -33.72 -14.39
N SER A 723 21.09 -33.77 -15.18
CA SER A 723 21.16 -33.71 -16.65
C SER A 723 21.70 -32.36 -17.13
N THR A 724 22.61 -32.42 -18.09
CA THR A 724 23.40 -31.34 -18.68
C THR A 724 22.56 -30.27 -19.41
N PRO A 725 22.69 -28.97 -19.07
CA PRO A 725 22.35 -27.88 -19.96
C PRO A 725 23.61 -27.36 -20.69
N VAL A 726 23.46 -27.03 -21.97
CA VAL A 726 24.51 -26.53 -22.89
C VAL A 726 24.65 -24.98 -22.82
N ASP A 727 24.09 -24.34 -21.78
CA ASP A 727 23.99 -22.88 -21.68
C ASP A 727 25.24 -22.19 -21.07
N PRO A 728 25.47 -20.88 -21.36
CA PRO A 728 26.72 -20.18 -21.08
C PRO A 728 26.99 -19.82 -19.61
N ILE A 729 26.16 -20.25 -18.65
CA ILE A 729 26.38 -20.43 -17.20
C ILE A 729 25.05 -21.00 -16.72
N ASP A 730 25.03 -22.11 -15.97
CA ASP A 730 23.77 -22.63 -15.42
C ASP A 730 23.10 -21.52 -14.59
N ARG A 731 21.79 -21.31 -14.81
CA ARG A 731 20.97 -20.34 -14.07
C ARG A 731 21.10 -20.55 -12.56
N SER A 732 21.42 -21.76 -12.12
CA SER A 732 21.71 -22.10 -10.71
C SER A 732 22.97 -21.42 -10.16
N CYS A 733 24.04 -21.29 -10.96
CA CYS A 733 25.35 -20.76 -10.54
C CYS A 733 25.55 -19.28 -10.89
N GLN A 734 24.70 -18.73 -11.76
CA GLN A 734 24.82 -17.35 -12.26
C GLN A 734 24.95 -16.29 -11.15
N LYS A 735 24.16 -16.43 -10.07
CA LYS A 735 24.20 -15.48 -8.96
C LYS A 735 25.55 -15.52 -8.22
N SER A 736 26.02 -16.72 -7.87
CA SER A 736 27.29 -16.91 -7.17
C SER A 736 28.48 -16.50 -8.04
N PHE A 737 28.42 -16.78 -9.35
CA PHE A 737 29.41 -16.32 -10.32
C PHE A 737 29.52 -14.80 -10.34
N LEU A 738 28.41 -14.09 -10.57
CA LEU A 738 28.41 -12.63 -10.60
C LEU A 738 28.88 -12.02 -9.28
N ALA A 739 28.49 -12.59 -8.14
CA ALA A 739 28.94 -12.12 -6.82
C ALA A 739 30.47 -12.27 -6.65
N LEU A 740 31.05 -13.41 -7.04
CA LEU A 740 32.48 -13.65 -6.95
C LEU A 740 33.28 -12.79 -7.93
N VAL A 741 32.84 -12.69 -9.19
CA VAL A 741 33.51 -11.83 -10.19
C VAL A 741 33.50 -10.38 -9.75
N ASN A 742 32.35 -9.87 -9.27
CA ASN A 742 32.26 -8.51 -8.74
C ASN A 742 33.20 -8.28 -7.56
N LEU A 743 33.31 -9.25 -6.64
CA LEU A 743 34.20 -9.16 -5.49
C LEU A 743 35.69 -9.18 -5.91
N LEU A 744 36.06 -10.11 -6.79
CA LEU A 744 37.43 -10.31 -7.27
C LEU A 744 37.92 -9.19 -8.19
N SER A 745 37.00 -8.40 -8.75
CA SER A 745 37.34 -7.24 -9.59
C SER A 745 38.00 -6.10 -8.79
N TYR A 746 37.97 -6.13 -7.45
CA TYR A 746 38.58 -5.11 -6.61
C TYR A 746 40.04 -5.42 -6.27
N PRO A 747 40.99 -4.50 -6.51
CA PRO A 747 42.42 -4.71 -6.26
C PRO A 747 42.75 -5.16 -4.83
N ALA A 748 42.05 -4.63 -3.83
CA ALA A 748 42.28 -4.99 -2.43
C ALA A 748 42.00 -6.48 -2.14
N VAL A 749 41.02 -7.08 -2.81
CA VAL A 749 40.70 -8.52 -2.68
C VAL A 749 41.76 -9.36 -3.41
N TYR A 750 42.23 -8.89 -4.56
CA TYR A 750 43.34 -9.51 -5.27
C TYR A 750 44.62 -9.52 -4.43
N GLU A 751 45.00 -8.39 -3.83
CA GLU A 751 46.19 -8.29 -2.98
C GLU A 751 46.12 -9.19 -1.74
N LEU A 752 44.91 -9.35 -1.17
CA LEU A 752 44.65 -10.25 -0.05
C LEU A 752 44.91 -11.73 -0.42
N ALA A 753 44.59 -12.11 -1.66
CA ALA A 753 44.75 -13.49 -2.15
C ALA A 753 46.13 -13.74 -2.81
N GLY A 754 46.72 -12.74 -3.45
CA GLY A 754 47.86 -12.90 -4.38
C GLY A 754 49.18 -13.35 -3.73
N ASN A 755 49.34 -13.16 -2.42
CA ASN A 755 50.54 -13.58 -1.68
C ASN A 755 50.39 -14.96 -1.00
N GLN A 756 49.27 -15.65 -1.20
CA GLN A 756 49.02 -16.95 -0.60
C GLN A 756 49.48 -18.07 -1.54
N GLY A 757 50.17 -19.06 -1.00
CA GLY A 757 50.57 -20.26 -1.76
C GLY A 757 49.36 -21.13 -2.10
N LEU A 758 49.38 -21.74 -3.28
CA LEU A 758 48.37 -22.72 -3.67
C LEU A 758 48.51 -23.98 -2.81
N PRO A 759 47.42 -24.51 -2.21
CA PRO A 759 47.47 -25.70 -1.37
C PRO A 759 48.09 -26.93 -2.05
N ASN A 760 47.74 -27.19 -3.32
CA ASN A 760 48.23 -28.28 -4.16
C ASN A 760 48.56 -29.59 -3.40
N LYS A 761 47.56 -30.13 -2.69
CA LYS A 761 47.71 -31.30 -1.81
C LYS A 761 47.96 -32.57 -2.62
N ALA A 762 48.67 -33.53 -2.03
CA ALA A 762 48.91 -34.84 -2.65
C ALA A 762 47.63 -35.67 -2.81
N GLU A 763 46.67 -35.49 -1.90
CA GLU A 763 45.35 -36.14 -1.90
C GLU A 763 44.28 -35.14 -1.43
N TYR A 764 43.07 -35.24 -1.99
CA TYR A 764 41.90 -34.43 -1.62
C TYR A 764 40.74 -35.35 -1.27
N SER A 765 40.02 -35.03 -0.20
CA SER A 765 38.80 -35.78 0.16
C SER A 765 37.62 -35.35 -0.71
N LEU A 766 36.74 -36.29 -1.08
CA LEU A 766 35.48 -35.99 -1.78
C LEU A 766 34.52 -35.10 -0.97
N ARG A 767 34.74 -34.96 0.34
CA ARG A 767 33.98 -34.08 1.24
C ARG A 767 34.67 -32.74 1.53
N GLU A 768 35.85 -32.52 0.96
CA GLU A 768 36.61 -31.30 1.19
C GLU A 768 36.03 -30.15 0.37
N VAL A 769 35.50 -29.15 1.07
CA VAL A 769 34.89 -27.95 0.50
C VAL A 769 35.91 -26.80 0.56
N PRO A 770 36.17 -26.08 -0.55
CA PRO A 770 36.96 -24.85 -0.55
C PRO A 770 36.39 -23.82 0.43
N THR A 771 37.27 -23.13 1.16
CA THR A 771 36.87 -22.15 2.17
C THR A 771 37.31 -20.72 1.85
N CYS A 772 38.26 -20.58 0.92
CA CYS A 772 38.78 -19.28 0.50
C CYS A 772 39.01 -19.20 -1.01
N ILE A 773 39.23 -17.98 -1.51
CA ILE A 773 39.41 -17.70 -2.95
C ILE A 773 40.55 -18.55 -3.54
N VAL A 774 41.64 -18.71 -2.78
CA VAL A 774 42.81 -19.48 -3.21
C VAL A 774 42.48 -20.95 -3.38
N ASP A 775 41.66 -21.52 -2.50
CA ASP A 775 41.19 -22.90 -2.62
C ASP A 775 40.38 -23.10 -3.91
N ILE A 776 39.52 -22.13 -4.27
CA ILE A 776 38.76 -22.17 -5.52
C ILE A 776 39.68 -22.07 -6.74
N ILE A 777 40.67 -21.18 -6.73
CA ILE A 777 41.67 -21.08 -7.80
C ILE A 777 42.42 -22.41 -7.94
N ASP A 778 42.85 -23.02 -6.83
CA ASP A 778 43.57 -24.30 -6.82
C ASP A 778 42.70 -25.48 -7.31
N ARG A 779 41.41 -25.48 -6.96
CA ARG A 779 40.48 -26.59 -7.20
C ARG A 779 39.66 -26.50 -8.47
N LEU A 780 39.48 -25.32 -9.07
CA LEU A 780 38.67 -25.12 -10.27
C LEU A 780 39.49 -24.63 -11.48
N ILE A 781 40.54 -23.85 -11.24
CA ILE A 781 41.32 -23.20 -12.31
C ILE A 781 42.64 -23.96 -12.55
N ILE A 782 43.45 -24.15 -11.51
CA ILE A 782 44.79 -24.73 -11.60
C ILE A 782 44.74 -26.24 -11.34
N LEU A 783 44.12 -26.98 -12.27
CA LEU A 783 43.96 -28.45 -12.23
C LEU A 783 45.19 -29.18 -12.77
N ASN A 784 46.34 -29.00 -12.11
CA ASN A 784 47.64 -29.50 -12.54
C ASN A 784 48.04 -30.87 -11.96
N SER A 785 47.14 -31.57 -11.25
CA SER A 785 47.40 -32.89 -10.68
C SER A 785 46.21 -33.82 -10.82
N GLU A 786 46.50 -35.13 -10.93
CA GLU A 786 45.46 -36.15 -11.04
C GLU A 786 44.60 -36.25 -9.77
N ALA A 787 45.20 -35.95 -8.61
CA ALA A 787 44.49 -35.90 -7.33
C ALA A 787 43.38 -34.82 -7.33
N LYS A 788 43.63 -33.65 -7.92
CA LYS A 788 42.62 -32.58 -8.04
C LYS A 788 41.49 -32.98 -9.00
N ILE A 789 41.84 -33.53 -10.16
CA ILE A 789 40.86 -33.95 -11.18
C ILE A 789 39.92 -35.02 -10.62
N ARG A 790 40.48 -36.04 -9.95
CA ARG A 790 39.70 -37.14 -9.35
C ARG A 790 38.86 -36.71 -8.12
N SER A 791 39.09 -35.52 -7.58
CA SER A 791 38.36 -34.98 -6.43
C SER A 791 37.09 -34.20 -6.80
N LEU A 792 36.83 -33.97 -8.09
CA LEU A 792 35.65 -33.28 -8.61
C LEU A 792 34.65 -34.30 -9.14
N PHE A 793 33.39 -34.20 -8.71
CA PHE A 793 32.28 -35.00 -9.25
C PHE A 793 31.89 -34.51 -10.65
N ASN A 794 31.91 -33.20 -10.88
CA ASN A 794 31.54 -32.58 -12.16
C ASN A 794 32.75 -31.87 -12.82
N TYR A 795 33.86 -32.58 -13.01
CA TYR A 795 35.13 -32.03 -13.51
C TYR A 795 34.96 -31.05 -14.69
N GLU A 796 34.27 -31.46 -15.76
CA GLU A 796 34.13 -30.62 -16.96
C GLU A 796 33.40 -29.30 -16.66
N GLN A 797 32.30 -29.35 -15.92
CA GLN A 797 31.51 -28.15 -15.59
C GLN A 797 32.27 -27.22 -14.64
N SER A 798 32.89 -27.80 -13.63
CA SER A 798 33.62 -27.06 -12.59
C SER A 798 34.90 -26.43 -13.13
N HIS A 799 35.58 -27.11 -14.06
CA HIS A 799 36.73 -26.54 -14.75
C HIS A 799 36.32 -25.48 -15.77
N ILE A 800 35.26 -25.70 -16.57
CA ILE A 800 34.71 -24.68 -17.48
C ILE A 800 34.26 -23.44 -16.69
N PHE A 801 33.63 -23.64 -15.52
CA PHE A 801 33.28 -22.56 -14.62
C PHE A 801 34.53 -21.80 -14.15
N GLY A 802 35.57 -22.49 -13.69
CA GLY A 802 36.80 -21.85 -13.22
C GLY A 802 37.59 -21.11 -14.30
N LEU A 803 37.52 -21.57 -15.56
CA LEU A 803 38.14 -20.89 -16.70
C LEU A 803 37.40 -19.62 -17.13
N ARG A 804 36.09 -19.53 -16.87
CA ARG A 804 35.26 -18.35 -17.11
C ARG A 804 35.47 -17.32 -16.01
#